data_AF-A0AAD6FZK3-F1
#
_entry.id   AF-A0AAD6FZK3-F1
#
_cell.length_a   1.000
_cell.length_b   1.000
_cell.length_c   1.000
_cell.angle_alpha   90.00
_cell.angle_beta   90.00
_cell.angle_gamma   90.00
#
_symmetry.space_group_name_H-M   'P 1'
#
loop_
_entity.id
_entity.type
_entity.pdbx_description
1 polymer ?
#
loop_
_entity_poly.entity_id
_entity_poly.type
_entity_poly.pdbx_seq_one_letter_code
_entity_poly.pdbx_strand_id
1 'polypeptide(L)'
;MSVEREQPYVIKKLTHEFQVELLQRISTIESRLAELSGQGNRNESNNDVSNFSFGEEPSSPLLDATASQPFPAMRNSPIDNSIFPPAPVLRSVIDTYFEHVHNQPYSYFQPISFLSKLESNALPRCLVLAVLSSAVRFSVHEYYAGKTREASEKYARESWLSVLADHLTVEDSLNVHVVQTVNLLAVVDYTAGRVSSGWLKIGLAARISQDLHLMTEPEAWLPYPEQEERRRAFWSAYLIDKLISCGKSRPLVILDQDCNVQLPCDEETFNRGEWKKTNTLDQLLNWNTKLIDNPSGFGLVILMASIFGRCTRYVHQQNGKADEIPPWDTKSEFAGINSSLLLLESYSKLSTQKVSDIVQQSHLDRQQIGHLIFAHTLYHLCHCLLNHPFLMRLRLKPFGSKAPASFSVRALQAGCEHAKQLMDLIRDATESGCRIESSFYAYCIAVAGGIHSLASHLEHQSTARRQSDIMHYFNESVQSLERLAKLWVHASNMAIRLREFHTISHGFASLLDPRSLTEDLDPSCEEVCWSMIDYAILGADPHKKPLISKTGFSNLPSPNQWALGTEALGGESPRFDGTSTDIFSGFSGKFSVPRFGIRSARIRFGIMVKKNQLSPWKGVVSGTTAAILANVLVYPLDIVKTRLQVQVQQQERNNGGKKDGDNKADRRKMQDGQYTGAVDAIQKILRQDGISGLYTGLESSIAGTASMNFAYFYWSAAARSAYQQGLQYYGIEDFNSIVKEFGLGAAGGALAQLCTTPIAVIATRQQTCKAEDCKQSMWETMMEIVQSEDGWSGLWRGFKVNLILVINPMITYGVYQWLRGGLVGLKKQLGSVDAFCSCSIPSCENAANANNFDWGLVLGALSKVLATIATHPLIVAKAMLQSKPPPQRNGVPFRGFTEVLLYIMKNEGIHRLYKGLIPQIVKGFMVQGLMMMLKERLVFSFVRLCRSLCY
;
A
#
# COMPACT_ATOMS: atom_id res chain seq x y z
N MET A 1 65.42 -28.48 4.34
CA MET A 1 66.08 -27.51 5.24
C MET A 1 65.03 -26.45 5.54
N SER A 2 64.15 -26.58 6.53
CA SER A 2 64.18 -27.26 7.86
C SER A 2 64.57 -26.33 9.01
N VAL A 3 63.61 -25.48 9.40
CA VAL A 3 63.47 -24.70 10.65
C VAL A 3 61.93 -24.53 10.74
N GLU A 4 61.11 -25.13 11.62
CA GLU A 4 61.21 -25.65 12.99
C GLU A 4 61.39 -24.58 14.11
N ARG A 5 60.64 -24.57 15.24
CA ARG A 5 59.33 -25.22 15.55
C ARG A 5 58.69 -24.72 16.88
N GLU A 6 58.72 -23.42 17.23
CA GLU A 6 58.32 -22.96 18.59
C GLU A 6 57.12 -21.98 18.65
N GLN A 7 55.87 -22.49 18.58
CA GLN A 7 54.67 -21.71 18.97
C GLN A 7 53.49 -22.46 19.65
N PRO A 8 53.28 -23.81 19.54
CA PRO A 8 51.99 -24.40 19.93
C PRO A 8 51.75 -24.57 21.44
N TYR A 9 52.76 -24.33 22.29
CA TYR A 9 52.66 -24.61 23.73
C TYR A 9 52.03 -23.46 24.55
N VAL A 10 52.27 -22.20 24.16
CA VAL A 10 51.76 -21.01 24.89
C VAL A 10 50.26 -20.85 24.72
N ILE A 11 49.75 -21.04 23.50
CA ILE A 11 48.32 -20.87 23.16
C ILE A 11 47.43 -21.87 23.93
N LYS A 12 47.92 -23.09 24.16
CA LYS A 12 47.23 -24.10 24.98
C LYS A 12 47.11 -23.74 26.46
N LYS A 13 48.01 -22.90 27.00
CA LYS A 13 47.92 -22.48 28.40
C LYS A 13 46.86 -21.41 28.60
N LEU A 14 46.89 -20.33 27.80
CA LEU A 14 45.90 -19.26 27.88
C LEU A 14 44.46 -19.75 27.63
N THR A 15 44.27 -20.66 26.66
CA THR A 15 42.92 -21.20 26.38
C THR A 15 42.35 -22.03 27.53
N HIS A 16 43.19 -22.75 28.28
CA HIS A 16 42.75 -23.50 29.45
C HIS A 16 42.48 -22.59 30.67
N GLU A 17 43.29 -21.56 30.89
CA GLU A 17 43.07 -20.56 31.95
C GLU A 17 41.75 -19.80 31.71
N PHE A 18 41.48 -19.37 30.46
CA PHE A 18 40.25 -18.64 30.10
C PHE A 18 38.97 -19.49 30.18
N GLN A 19 39.02 -20.80 29.86
CA GLN A 19 37.86 -21.69 30.02
C GLN A 19 37.50 -21.95 31.49
N VAL A 20 38.50 -22.05 32.39
CA VAL A 20 38.26 -22.25 33.83
C VAL A 20 37.59 -21.03 34.45
N GLU A 21 38.06 -19.82 34.11
CA GLU A 21 37.45 -18.58 34.62
C GLU A 21 36.00 -18.41 34.11
N LEU A 22 35.75 -18.73 32.83
CA LEU A 22 34.40 -18.66 32.26
C LEU A 22 33.43 -19.64 32.95
N LEU A 23 33.87 -20.85 33.27
CA LEU A 23 33.06 -21.84 34.01
C LEU A 23 32.77 -21.39 35.45
N GLN A 24 33.75 -20.81 36.16
CA GLN A 24 33.51 -20.25 37.50
C GLN A 24 32.49 -19.10 37.46
N ARG A 25 32.56 -18.21 36.45
CA ARG A 25 31.57 -17.14 36.24
C ARG A 25 30.17 -17.68 35.93
N ILE A 26 30.05 -18.76 35.16
CA ILE A 26 28.74 -19.40 34.90
C ILE A 26 28.17 -20.02 36.18
N SER A 27 28.96 -20.80 36.94
CA SER A 27 28.47 -21.44 38.18
C SER A 27 28.05 -20.45 39.28
N THR A 28 28.66 -19.27 39.33
CA THR A 28 28.27 -18.20 40.30
C THR A 28 27.04 -17.41 39.84
N ILE A 29 26.72 -17.40 38.55
CA ILE A 29 25.43 -16.91 38.04
C ILE A 29 24.33 -17.92 38.36
N GLU A 30 24.57 -19.21 38.12
CA GLU A 30 23.62 -20.29 38.43
C GLU A 30 23.31 -20.38 39.94
N SER A 31 24.32 -20.26 40.81
CA SER A 31 24.09 -20.27 42.27
C SER A 31 23.22 -19.08 42.73
N ARG A 32 23.44 -17.88 42.19
CA ARG A 32 22.62 -16.71 42.51
C ARG A 32 21.20 -16.79 41.93
N LEU A 33 21.02 -17.45 40.79
CA LEU A 33 19.68 -17.74 40.26
C LEU A 33 18.92 -18.71 41.18
N ALA A 34 19.61 -19.71 41.73
CA ALA A 34 19.04 -20.62 42.72
C ALA A 34 18.66 -19.88 44.02
N GLU A 35 19.53 -19.03 44.56
CA GLU A 35 19.24 -18.19 45.75
C GLU A 35 18.00 -17.32 45.55
N LEU A 36 17.87 -16.65 44.39
CA LEU A 36 16.70 -15.83 44.05
C LEU A 36 15.42 -16.66 43.93
N SER A 37 15.49 -17.88 43.38
CA SER A 37 14.32 -18.78 43.31
C SER A 37 13.85 -19.26 44.69
N GLY A 38 14.75 -19.32 45.67
CA GLY A 38 14.46 -19.83 47.03
C GLY A 38 13.75 -18.84 47.96
N GLN A 39 13.65 -17.56 47.61
CA GLN A 39 13.04 -16.53 48.47
C GLN A 39 11.54 -16.29 48.19
N GLY A 40 10.95 -17.00 47.23
CA GLY A 40 9.56 -16.82 46.78
C GLY A 40 8.47 -17.46 47.63
N ASN A 41 8.73 -17.93 48.87
CA ASN A 41 7.67 -18.49 49.73
C ASN A 41 8.04 -18.54 51.22
N ARG A 42 7.49 -17.62 52.03
CA ARG A 42 7.35 -17.74 53.50
C ARG A 42 6.51 -16.59 54.08
N ASN A 43 5.23 -16.84 54.30
CA ASN A 43 4.57 -16.65 55.60
C ASN A 43 3.13 -17.18 55.54
N GLU A 44 2.80 -18.02 56.52
CA GLU A 44 1.44 -18.44 56.89
C GLU A 44 0.81 -17.28 57.72
N SER A 45 -0.46 -17.19 58.11
CA SER A 45 -1.68 -18.04 58.13
C SER A 45 -2.90 -17.04 58.23
N ASN A 46 -4.19 -17.36 58.45
CA ASN A 46 -4.86 -18.54 58.99
C ASN A 46 -6.41 -18.50 58.74
N ASN A 47 -7.14 -19.48 59.29
CA ASN A 47 -8.59 -19.52 59.60
C ASN A 47 -9.64 -20.00 58.54
N ASP A 48 -10.13 -21.23 58.80
CA ASP A 48 -11.55 -21.57 59.09
C ASP A 48 -12.61 -21.74 57.98
N VAL A 49 -12.52 -22.91 57.33
CA VAL A 49 -13.56 -23.97 57.23
C VAL A 49 -14.99 -23.64 57.74
N SER A 50 -16.00 -23.71 56.85
CA SER A 50 -17.26 -24.48 57.03
C SER A 50 -18.29 -24.21 55.91
N ASN A 51 -19.42 -24.92 55.77
CA ASN A 51 -19.69 -26.38 55.62
C ASN A 51 -21.18 -26.55 55.23
N PHE A 52 -21.56 -27.56 54.42
CA PHE A 52 -22.97 -27.94 54.08
C PHE A 52 -23.85 -26.89 53.34
N SER A 53 -24.97 -27.21 52.65
CA SER A 53 -25.59 -28.49 52.20
C SER A 53 -26.56 -28.26 51.02
N PHE A 54 -26.91 -29.33 50.28
CA PHE A 54 -28.03 -29.35 49.30
C PHE A 54 -29.40 -29.50 49.99
N GLY A 55 -30.48 -29.13 49.29
CA GLY A 55 -31.88 -29.38 49.65
C GLY A 55 -32.83 -29.13 48.45
N GLU A 56 -33.96 -29.84 48.39
CA GLU A 56 -34.81 -29.96 47.18
C GLU A 56 -36.18 -29.25 47.29
N GLU A 57 -36.76 -29.02 46.09
CA GLU A 57 -38.14 -28.76 45.62
C GLU A 57 -39.39 -29.18 46.48
N PRO A 58 -40.66 -28.93 46.04
CA PRO A 58 -41.19 -27.98 45.03
C PRO A 58 -42.52 -27.25 45.40
N SER A 59 -42.91 -26.17 44.68
CA SER A 59 -44.32 -25.91 44.28
C SER A 59 -44.44 -24.81 43.21
N SER A 60 -45.50 -24.86 42.38
CA SER A 60 -45.70 -24.10 41.13
C SER A 60 -47.01 -23.25 41.14
N PRO A 61 -47.46 -22.57 40.04
CA PRO A 61 -46.80 -22.07 38.82
C PRO A 61 -47.11 -20.57 38.52
N LEU A 62 -46.53 -19.99 37.45
CA LEU A 62 -47.23 -19.28 36.34
C LEU A 62 -46.23 -18.68 35.31
N LEU A 63 -46.73 -18.51 34.07
CA LEU A 63 -46.22 -17.80 32.87
C LEU A 63 -44.97 -16.88 33.06
N ASP A 64 -44.00 -16.80 32.14
CA ASP A 64 -44.17 -16.69 30.68
C ASP A 64 -42.85 -16.93 29.87
N ALA A 65 -42.91 -16.80 28.54
CA ALA A 65 -41.81 -16.62 27.56
C ALA A 65 -40.74 -17.73 27.37
N THR A 66 -40.62 -18.21 26.13
CA THR A 66 -39.58 -19.16 25.70
C THR A 66 -38.19 -18.50 25.59
N ALA A 67 -37.25 -18.90 26.45
CA ALA A 67 -35.88 -18.40 26.40
C ALA A 67 -35.08 -18.96 25.19
N SER A 68 -34.47 -18.06 24.41
CA SER A 68 -33.37 -18.41 23.51
C SER A 68 -32.08 -18.64 24.31
N GLN A 69 -31.21 -19.53 23.84
CA GLN A 69 -29.98 -19.89 24.55
C GLN A 69 -28.98 -18.71 24.57
N PRO A 70 -28.33 -18.42 25.72
CA PRO A 70 -27.20 -17.51 25.76
C PRO A 70 -26.02 -18.09 24.98
N PHE A 71 -25.46 -17.31 24.05
CA PHE A 71 -24.14 -17.61 23.47
C PHE A 71 -23.05 -17.55 24.56
N PRO A 72 -21.95 -18.32 24.43
CA PRO A 72 -20.93 -18.39 25.46
C PRO A 72 -20.28 -17.03 25.70
N ALA A 73 -20.24 -16.61 26.98
CA ALA A 73 -19.64 -15.35 27.38
C ALA A 73 -18.17 -15.28 26.96
N MET A 74 -17.78 -14.13 26.38
CA MET A 74 -16.39 -13.88 25.99
C MET A 74 -15.49 -13.97 27.23
N ARG A 75 -14.37 -14.69 27.11
CA ARG A 75 -13.50 -15.03 28.25
C ARG A 75 -12.57 -13.87 28.58
N ASN A 76 -13.14 -12.81 29.15
CA ASN A 76 -12.42 -11.58 29.51
C ASN A 76 -11.17 -11.91 30.33
N SER A 77 -10.01 -11.43 29.87
CA SER A 77 -8.83 -11.28 30.71
C SER A 77 -9.14 -10.34 31.88
N PRO A 78 -8.62 -10.58 33.09
CA PRO A 78 -8.87 -9.70 34.24
C PRO A 78 -8.45 -8.27 33.91
N ILE A 79 -9.35 -7.31 34.13
CA ILE A 79 -9.12 -5.91 33.80
C ILE A 79 -8.08 -5.36 34.76
N ASP A 80 -6.91 -4.97 34.23
CA ASP A 80 -6.01 -4.09 34.96
C ASP A 80 -6.67 -2.71 35.08
N ASN A 81 -7.19 -2.46 36.29
CA ASN A 81 -7.93 -1.27 36.67
C ASN A 81 -7.05 -0.02 36.83
N SER A 82 -5.72 -0.14 36.78
CA SER A 82 -4.78 0.98 36.99
C SER A 82 -4.84 2.09 35.92
N ILE A 83 -5.49 1.83 34.78
CA ILE A 83 -5.52 2.73 33.62
C ILE A 83 -6.83 3.53 33.49
N PHE A 84 -7.95 3.06 34.06
CA PHE A 84 -9.21 3.79 34.04
C PHE A 84 -9.29 4.84 35.18
N PRO A 85 -9.93 5.99 34.95
CA PRO A 85 -10.21 6.94 36.02
C PRO A 85 -11.31 6.41 36.95
N PRO A 86 -11.46 6.93 38.19
CA PRO A 86 -12.50 6.50 39.13
C PRO A 86 -13.91 6.60 38.53
N ALA A 87 -14.81 5.68 38.87
CA ALA A 87 -16.16 5.57 38.30
C ALA A 87 -16.95 6.90 38.11
N PRO A 88 -17.03 7.84 39.08
CA PRO A 88 -17.72 9.12 38.86
C PRO A 88 -17.02 10.00 37.80
N VAL A 89 -15.69 9.97 37.74
CA VAL A 89 -14.88 10.69 36.75
C VAL A 89 -15.03 10.05 35.37
N LEU A 90 -15.03 8.71 35.30
CA LEU A 90 -15.31 7.93 34.08
C LEU A 90 -16.67 8.32 33.50
N ARG A 91 -17.72 8.35 34.31
CA ARG A 91 -19.07 8.73 33.86
C ARG A 91 -19.13 10.18 33.41
N SER A 92 -18.61 11.13 34.21
CA SER A 92 -18.59 12.55 33.85
C SER A 92 -17.94 12.83 32.48
N VAL A 93 -16.83 12.17 32.13
CA VAL A 93 -16.20 12.33 30.79
C VAL A 93 -16.98 11.63 29.68
N ILE A 94 -17.75 10.57 29.96
CA ILE A 94 -18.63 9.91 28.99
C ILE A 94 -19.88 10.76 28.73
N ASP A 95 -20.47 11.37 29.76
CA ASP A 95 -21.55 12.34 29.58
C ASP A 95 -21.03 13.56 28.76
N THR A 96 -19.82 14.04 29.06
CA THR A 96 -19.10 15.06 28.27
C THR A 96 -18.90 14.65 26.80
N TYR A 97 -18.64 13.37 26.50
CA TYR A 97 -18.53 12.87 25.13
C TYR A 97 -19.85 13.06 24.37
N PHE A 98 -20.98 12.66 24.97
CA PHE A 98 -22.28 12.80 24.34
C PHE A 98 -22.70 14.26 24.21
N GLU A 99 -22.28 15.14 25.12
CA GLU A 99 -22.61 16.57 25.07
C GLU A 99 -21.81 17.36 24.00
N HIS A 100 -20.52 17.07 23.82
CA HIS A 100 -19.59 17.88 23.00
C HIS A 100 -19.04 17.20 21.72
N VAL A 101 -18.94 15.86 21.69
CA VAL A 101 -18.22 15.13 20.62
C VAL A 101 -19.15 14.35 19.70
N HIS A 102 -20.21 13.77 20.27
CA HIS A 102 -21.22 13.06 19.50
C HIS A 102 -22.01 14.02 18.61
N ASN A 103 -22.40 13.57 17.41
CA ASN A 103 -23.12 14.37 16.39
C ASN A 103 -22.38 15.68 15.97
N GLN A 104 -21.05 15.73 16.13
CA GLN A 104 -20.23 16.92 15.85
C GLN A 104 -18.97 16.64 15.00
N PRO A 105 -19.11 16.26 13.70
CA PRO A 105 -20.32 15.88 12.96
C PRO A 105 -20.49 14.35 12.87
N TYR A 106 -19.78 13.60 13.74
CA TYR A 106 -19.70 12.14 13.67
C TYR A 106 -20.68 11.50 14.65
N SER A 107 -21.49 10.57 14.16
CA SER A 107 -22.43 9.78 14.97
C SER A 107 -22.04 8.30 14.97
N TYR A 108 -22.19 7.62 16.12
CA TYR A 108 -21.68 6.26 16.33
C TYR A 108 -22.54 5.36 17.21
N PHE A 109 -23.05 5.88 18.33
CA PHE A 109 -23.69 5.11 19.41
C PHE A 109 -25.07 5.69 19.74
N GLN A 110 -26.04 4.86 20.10
CA GLN A 110 -27.24 5.35 20.76
C GLN A 110 -26.92 5.57 22.26
N PRO A 111 -27.16 6.75 22.86
CA PRO A 111 -26.70 7.06 24.22
C PRO A 111 -27.18 6.06 25.29
N ILE A 112 -28.47 5.69 25.26
CA ILE A 112 -29.08 4.77 26.23
C ILE A 112 -28.43 3.37 26.14
N SER A 113 -28.28 2.85 24.92
CA SER A 113 -27.55 1.61 24.59
C SER A 113 -26.11 1.64 25.14
N PHE A 114 -25.35 2.71 24.87
CA PHE A 114 -23.96 2.83 25.29
C PHE A 114 -23.81 2.84 26.81
N LEU A 115 -24.65 3.61 27.52
CA LEU A 115 -24.57 3.76 28.97
C LEU A 115 -25.01 2.47 29.70
N SER A 116 -26.01 1.76 29.19
CA SER A 116 -26.39 0.43 29.71
C SER A 116 -25.29 -0.63 29.46
N LYS A 117 -24.64 -0.61 28.28
CA LYS A 117 -23.48 -1.46 27.97
C LYS A 117 -22.26 -1.11 28.85
N LEU A 118 -22.10 0.14 29.29
CA LEU A 118 -21.05 0.57 30.23
C LEU A 118 -21.30 0.02 31.63
N GLU A 119 -22.50 0.21 32.16
CA GLU A 119 -22.90 -0.21 33.51
C GLU A 119 -22.87 -1.73 33.70
N SER A 120 -23.14 -2.48 32.62
CA SER A 120 -23.01 -3.95 32.57
C SER A 120 -21.59 -4.46 32.27
N ASN A 121 -20.59 -3.58 32.13
CA ASN A 121 -19.21 -3.90 31.71
C ASN A 121 -19.11 -4.67 30.38
N ALA A 122 -20.07 -4.46 29.47
CA ALA A 122 -20.13 -5.09 28.15
C ALA A 122 -19.37 -4.31 27.05
N LEU A 123 -18.94 -3.06 27.31
CA LEU A 123 -18.17 -2.27 26.34
C LEU A 123 -16.70 -2.71 26.25
N PRO A 124 -16.14 -2.92 25.03
CA PRO A 124 -14.73 -3.22 24.83
C PRO A 124 -13.79 -2.12 25.34
N ARG A 125 -12.69 -2.53 26.01
CA ARG A 125 -11.67 -1.63 26.60
C ARG A 125 -11.16 -0.57 25.63
N CYS A 126 -10.86 -0.96 24.38
CA CYS A 126 -10.37 -0.04 23.37
C CYS A 126 -11.35 1.12 23.07
N LEU A 127 -12.66 0.83 23.05
CA LEU A 127 -13.70 1.80 22.69
C LEU A 127 -13.88 2.84 23.78
N VAL A 128 -13.96 2.40 25.05
CA VAL A 128 -14.07 3.30 26.21
C VAL A 128 -12.87 4.25 26.28
N LEU A 129 -11.65 3.74 26.03
CA LEU A 129 -10.43 4.56 26.01
C LEU A 129 -10.40 5.56 24.84
N ALA A 130 -10.94 5.21 23.65
CA ALA A 130 -11.04 6.16 22.52
C ALA A 130 -12.10 7.25 22.77
N VAL A 131 -13.22 6.92 23.41
CA VAL A 131 -14.25 7.87 23.85
C VAL A 131 -13.67 8.86 24.86
N LEU A 132 -12.98 8.35 25.90
CA LEU A 132 -12.27 9.19 26.89
C LEU A 132 -11.22 10.09 26.25
N SER A 133 -10.38 9.56 25.35
CA SER A 133 -9.36 10.32 24.63
C SER A 133 -9.96 11.47 23.80
N SER A 134 -11.13 11.23 23.20
CA SER A 134 -11.84 12.24 22.43
C SER A 134 -12.41 13.34 23.32
N ALA A 135 -13.09 12.97 24.41
CA ALA A 135 -13.88 13.87 25.26
C ALA A 135 -13.10 14.61 26.37
N VAL A 136 -12.00 14.05 26.88
CA VAL A 136 -11.28 14.63 28.05
C VAL A 136 -10.76 16.06 27.82
N ARG A 137 -10.63 16.52 26.56
CA ARG A 137 -10.32 17.92 26.23
C ARG A 137 -11.40 18.93 26.63
N PHE A 138 -12.65 18.49 26.76
CA PHE A 138 -13.81 19.28 27.17
C PHE A 138 -14.14 19.11 28.67
N SER A 139 -13.46 18.21 29.37
CA SER A 139 -13.73 17.89 30.77
C SER A 139 -13.44 19.06 31.71
N VAL A 140 -14.47 19.60 32.36
CA VAL A 140 -14.36 20.56 33.46
C VAL A 140 -14.01 19.92 34.82
N HIS A 141 -13.96 18.59 34.90
CA HIS A 141 -13.72 17.86 36.14
C HIS A 141 -12.29 18.02 36.68
N GLU A 142 -12.15 18.43 37.95
CA GLU A 142 -10.89 18.82 38.62
C GLU A 142 -9.74 17.79 38.46
N TYR A 143 -10.05 16.50 38.48
CA TYR A 143 -9.13 15.38 38.21
C TYR A 143 -8.22 15.57 36.97
N TYR A 144 -8.68 16.29 35.93
CA TYR A 144 -7.89 16.57 34.71
C TYR A 144 -7.37 18.00 34.60
N ALA A 145 -7.50 18.83 35.65
CA ALA A 145 -7.06 20.22 35.64
C ALA A 145 -5.57 20.34 35.23
N GLY A 146 -5.30 21.11 34.17
CA GLY A 146 -3.96 21.26 33.58
C GLY A 146 -3.40 20.03 32.85
N LYS A 147 -4.10 18.88 32.83
CA LYS A 147 -3.59 17.59 32.32
C LYS A 147 -4.45 16.95 31.22
N THR A 148 -5.51 17.62 30.76
CA THR A 148 -6.44 17.11 29.73
C THR A 148 -5.73 16.60 28.46
N ARG A 149 -4.69 17.30 27.99
CA ARG A 149 -3.89 16.88 26.81
C ARG A 149 -3.10 15.59 27.06
N GLU A 150 -2.39 15.50 28.19
CA GLU A 150 -1.62 14.32 28.57
C GLU A 150 -2.54 13.10 28.72
N ALA A 151 -3.69 13.28 29.37
CA ALA A 151 -4.72 12.25 29.48
C ALA A 151 -5.28 11.83 28.12
N SER A 152 -5.58 12.78 27.22
CA SER A 152 -6.03 12.51 25.84
C SER A 152 -5.01 11.64 25.09
N GLU A 153 -3.73 11.99 25.14
CA GLU A 153 -2.66 11.27 24.43
C GLU A 153 -2.38 9.89 25.08
N LYS A 154 -2.44 9.78 26.42
CA LYS A 154 -2.37 8.50 27.14
C LYS A 154 -3.51 7.55 26.75
N TYR A 155 -4.76 8.01 26.81
CA TYR A 155 -5.92 7.17 26.46
C TYR A 155 -5.93 6.78 24.98
N ALA A 156 -5.46 7.64 24.07
CA ALA A 156 -5.30 7.28 22.65
C ALA A 156 -4.30 6.13 22.47
N ARG A 157 -3.15 6.19 23.16
CA ARG A 157 -2.10 5.16 23.08
C ARG A 157 -2.57 3.82 23.63
N GLU A 158 -3.18 3.81 24.82
CA GLU A 158 -3.69 2.57 25.43
C GLU A 158 -4.84 1.96 24.62
N SER A 159 -5.73 2.79 24.07
CA SER A 159 -6.80 2.34 23.14
C SER A 159 -6.21 1.68 21.89
N TRP A 160 -5.21 2.30 21.26
CA TRP A 160 -4.56 1.78 20.06
C TRP A 160 -3.81 0.47 20.30
N LEU A 161 -3.14 0.33 21.45
CA LEU A 161 -2.47 -0.92 21.85
C LEU A 161 -3.49 -2.07 22.05
N SER A 162 -4.65 -1.79 22.65
CA SER A 162 -5.75 -2.76 22.78
C SER A 162 -6.35 -3.14 21.41
N VAL A 163 -6.53 -2.18 20.48
CA VAL A 163 -6.93 -2.52 19.08
C VAL A 163 -5.92 -3.45 18.41
N LEU A 164 -4.62 -3.18 18.56
CA LEU A 164 -3.56 -4.01 17.97
C LEU A 164 -3.55 -5.43 18.57
N ALA A 165 -3.45 -5.54 19.89
CA ALA A 165 -3.38 -6.82 20.58
C ALA A 165 -4.68 -7.63 20.39
N ASP A 166 -5.80 -7.07 20.83
CA ASP A 166 -7.05 -7.80 21.05
C ASP A 166 -7.87 -8.03 19.77
N HIS A 167 -7.68 -7.19 18.75
CA HIS A 167 -8.51 -7.19 17.54
C HIS A 167 -7.77 -7.32 16.20
N LEU A 168 -6.43 -7.17 16.15
CA LEU A 168 -5.65 -7.26 14.91
C LEU A 168 -4.59 -8.37 14.88
N THR A 169 -4.27 -9.01 16.02
CA THR A 169 -3.42 -10.21 16.05
C THR A 169 -4.19 -11.53 16.23
N VAL A 170 -5.47 -11.46 16.60
CA VAL A 170 -6.37 -12.60 16.80
C VAL A 170 -7.19 -12.84 15.51
N GLU A 171 -7.41 -14.11 15.14
CA GLU A 171 -8.28 -14.42 13.99
C GLU A 171 -9.77 -14.19 14.35
N ASP A 172 -10.54 -13.72 13.36
CA ASP A 172 -12.01 -13.50 13.43
C ASP A 172 -12.52 -12.58 14.57
N SER A 173 -11.67 -11.74 15.16
CA SER A 173 -12.00 -10.83 16.27
C SER A 173 -12.53 -9.44 15.87
N LEU A 174 -12.60 -9.13 14.57
CA LEU A 174 -13.03 -7.82 14.07
C LEU A 174 -14.53 -7.59 14.24
N ASN A 175 -14.91 -6.37 14.66
CA ASN A 175 -16.27 -6.01 15.03
C ASN A 175 -16.54 -4.51 14.83
N VAL A 176 -17.80 -4.09 14.86
CA VAL A 176 -18.25 -2.70 14.61
C VAL A 176 -17.55 -1.70 15.55
N HIS A 177 -17.32 -2.08 16.81
CA HIS A 177 -16.62 -1.24 17.78
C HIS A 177 -15.16 -0.97 17.41
N VAL A 178 -14.52 -1.83 16.61
CA VAL A 178 -13.15 -1.59 16.12
C VAL A 178 -13.16 -0.46 15.10
N VAL A 179 -14.14 -0.41 14.20
CA VAL A 179 -14.34 0.73 13.27
C VAL A 179 -14.59 2.02 14.05
N GLN A 180 -15.52 2.00 15.01
CA GLN A 180 -15.83 3.15 15.87
C GLN A 180 -14.58 3.64 16.65
N THR A 181 -13.81 2.72 17.23
CA THR A 181 -12.56 3.02 17.96
C THR A 181 -11.52 3.65 17.04
N VAL A 182 -11.20 3.02 15.90
CA VAL A 182 -10.13 3.48 15.00
C VAL A 182 -10.48 4.81 14.34
N ASN A 183 -11.76 5.07 14.03
CA ASN A 183 -12.22 6.38 13.55
C ASN A 183 -12.02 7.50 14.59
N LEU A 184 -12.42 7.28 15.85
CA LEU A 184 -12.19 8.25 16.92
C LEU A 184 -10.68 8.53 17.12
N LEU A 185 -9.85 7.49 17.14
CA LEU A 185 -8.39 7.62 17.23
C LEU A 185 -7.78 8.34 16.02
N ALA A 186 -8.34 8.16 14.81
CA ALA A 186 -7.88 8.87 13.62
C ALA A 186 -8.10 10.38 13.75
N VAL A 187 -9.27 10.81 14.24
CA VAL A 187 -9.58 12.22 14.51
C VAL A 187 -8.65 12.78 15.61
N VAL A 188 -8.44 12.05 16.70
CA VAL A 188 -7.51 12.47 17.78
C VAL A 188 -6.08 12.64 17.25
N ASP A 189 -5.56 11.70 16.46
CA ASP A 189 -4.22 11.82 15.88
C ASP A 189 -4.11 12.99 14.88
N TYR A 190 -5.07 13.10 13.96
CA TYR A 190 -5.04 14.15 12.94
C TYR A 190 -5.11 15.55 13.56
N THR A 191 -6.02 15.75 14.52
CA THR A 191 -6.24 17.05 15.18
C THR A 191 -5.12 17.46 16.15
N ALA A 192 -4.29 16.48 16.57
CA ALA A 192 -3.02 16.69 17.29
C ALA A 192 -1.81 16.88 16.34
N GLY A 193 -2.02 17.03 15.03
CA GLY A 193 -0.96 17.24 14.04
C GLY A 193 -0.25 15.97 13.58
N ARG A 194 -0.63 14.77 14.07
CA ARG A 194 -0.09 13.47 13.63
C ARG A 194 -0.79 12.98 12.36
N VAL A 195 -0.89 13.87 11.37
CA VAL A 195 -1.61 13.76 10.09
C VAL A 195 -1.44 12.38 9.43
N SER A 196 -0.21 11.88 9.31
CA SER A 196 0.07 10.59 8.67
C SER A 196 -0.48 9.39 9.46
N SER A 197 -0.45 9.45 10.80
CA SER A 197 -1.04 8.41 11.66
C SER A 197 -2.56 8.42 11.57
N GLY A 198 -3.18 9.61 11.61
CA GLY A 198 -4.62 9.78 11.39
C GLY A 198 -5.07 9.19 10.05
N TRP A 199 -4.42 9.59 8.95
CA TRP A 199 -4.77 9.10 7.60
C TRP A 199 -4.60 7.57 7.44
N LEU A 200 -3.55 6.98 8.02
CA LEU A 200 -3.38 5.52 8.02
C LEU A 200 -4.46 4.79 8.84
N LYS A 201 -4.89 5.36 9.98
CA LYS A 201 -6.00 4.82 10.77
C LYS A 201 -7.34 4.86 10.00
N ILE A 202 -7.60 5.89 9.21
CA ILE A 202 -8.81 5.95 8.35
C ILE A 202 -8.75 4.87 7.26
N GLY A 203 -7.60 4.71 6.60
CA GLY A 203 -7.38 3.64 5.63
C GLY A 203 -7.64 2.25 6.24
N LEU A 204 -7.24 2.03 7.49
CA LEU A 204 -7.55 0.81 8.24
C LEU A 204 -9.04 0.69 8.57
N ALA A 205 -9.67 1.74 9.12
CA ALA A 205 -11.09 1.71 9.48
C ALA A 205 -11.99 1.47 8.25
N ALA A 206 -11.64 2.04 7.09
CA ALA A 206 -12.31 1.79 5.82
C ALA A 206 -12.17 0.33 5.37
N ARG A 207 -10.99 -0.30 5.52
CA ARG A 207 -10.80 -1.72 5.23
C ARG A 207 -11.56 -2.64 6.20
N ILE A 208 -11.58 -2.33 7.50
CA ILE A 208 -12.39 -3.07 8.48
C ILE A 208 -13.89 -2.91 8.18
N SER A 209 -14.33 -1.73 7.75
CA SER A 209 -15.73 -1.49 7.34
C SER A 209 -16.14 -2.30 6.10
N GLN A 210 -15.20 -2.50 5.16
CA GLN A 210 -15.38 -3.34 3.97
C GLN A 210 -15.42 -4.84 4.33
N ASP A 211 -14.53 -5.28 5.22
CA ASP A 211 -14.46 -6.67 5.70
C ASP A 211 -15.73 -7.07 6.47
N LEU A 212 -16.21 -6.19 7.36
CA LEU A 212 -17.47 -6.33 8.10
C LEU A 212 -18.73 -6.03 7.27
N HIS A 213 -18.59 -5.77 5.96
CA HIS A 213 -19.67 -5.49 5.01
C HIS A 213 -20.63 -4.35 5.43
N LEU A 214 -20.14 -3.33 6.15
CA LEU A 214 -20.95 -2.20 6.63
C LEU A 214 -21.39 -1.23 5.50
N MET A 215 -20.93 -1.47 4.26
CA MET A 215 -21.34 -0.74 3.05
C MET A 215 -22.67 -1.24 2.46
N THR A 216 -23.25 -2.30 3.02
CA THR A 216 -24.55 -2.89 2.66
C THR A 216 -25.49 -2.84 3.86
N GLU A 217 -26.81 -2.99 3.63
CA GLU A 217 -27.77 -3.01 4.74
C GLU A 217 -27.44 -4.11 5.77
N PRO A 218 -27.53 -3.81 7.08
CA PRO A 218 -27.33 -4.79 8.14
C PRO A 218 -28.44 -5.85 8.12
N GLU A 219 -28.09 -7.03 8.61
CA GLU A 219 -28.99 -8.19 8.71
C GLU A 219 -30.29 -7.89 9.46
N ALA A 220 -31.42 -8.29 8.87
CA ALA A 220 -32.76 -7.94 9.37
C ALA A 220 -33.14 -8.58 10.72
N TRP A 221 -32.37 -9.57 11.19
CA TRP A 221 -32.55 -10.19 12.51
C TRP A 221 -31.88 -9.41 13.66
N LEU A 222 -31.03 -8.42 13.34
CA LEU A 222 -30.39 -7.56 14.34
C LEU A 222 -31.40 -6.55 14.92
N PRO A 223 -31.31 -6.19 16.21
CA PRO A 223 -32.12 -5.14 16.80
C PRO A 223 -31.96 -3.81 16.06
N TYR A 224 -33.05 -3.06 15.88
CA TYR A 224 -33.04 -1.80 15.11
C TYR A 224 -32.00 -0.77 15.59
N PRO A 225 -31.74 -0.57 16.91
CA PRO A 225 -30.64 0.28 17.35
C PRO A 225 -29.27 -0.19 16.89
N GLU A 226 -29.02 -1.51 16.83
CA GLU A 226 -27.73 -2.05 16.36
C GLU A 226 -27.58 -1.96 14.84
N GLN A 227 -28.67 -2.15 14.09
CA GLN A 227 -28.70 -1.85 12.65
C GLN A 227 -28.28 -0.39 12.41
N GLU A 228 -28.82 0.56 13.17
CA GLU A 228 -28.52 1.97 13.00
C GLU A 228 -27.14 2.38 13.56
N GLU A 229 -26.66 1.79 14.66
CA GLU A 229 -25.27 1.93 15.12
C GLU A 229 -24.28 1.43 14.03
N ARG A 230 -24.60 0.37 13.28
CA ARG A 230 -23.81 -0.10 12.12
C ARG A 230 -23.83 0.89 10.95
N ARG A 231 -24.99 1.39 10.54
CA ARG A 231 -25.10 2.41 9.47
C ARG A 231 -24.33 3.68 9.84
N ARG A 232 -24.49 4.18 11.06
CA ARG A 232 -23.83 5.41 11.56
C ARG A 232 -22.32 5.22 11.71
N ALA A 233 -21.84 4.07 12.17
CA ALA A 233 -20.42 3.75 12.21
C ALA A 233 -19.78 3.77 10.81
N PHE A 234 -20.44 3.21 9.78
CA PHE A 234 -19.97 3.29 8.41
C PHE A 234 -20.02 4.72 7.87
N TRP A 235 -21.15 5.43 8.00
CA TRP A 235 -21.30 6.76 7.43
C TRP A 235 -20.37 7.80 8.08
N SER A 236 -20.03 7.63 9.36
CA SER A 236 -18.96 8.40 10.00
C SER A 236 -17.57 8.04 9.45
N ALA A 237 -17.27 6.76 9.15
CA ALA A 237 -16.01 6.36 8.50
C ALA A 237 -15.88 6.97 7.10
N TYR A 238 -16.97 6.93 6.32
CA TYR A 238 -17.10 7.57 5.02
C TYR A 238 -16.87 9.08 5.10
N LEU A 239 -17.57 9.77 6.01
CA LEU A 239 -17.41 11.22 6.23
C LEU A 239 -15.95 11.57 6.55
N ILE A 240 -15.31 10.84 7.46
CA ILE A 240 -13.92 11.05 7.85
C ILE A 240 -12.95 10.89 6.66
N ASP A 241 -13.14 9.88 5.80
CA ASP A 241 -12.34 9.71 4.57
C ASP A 241 -12.47 10.91 3.63
N LYS A 242 -13.68 11.44 3.41
CA LYS A 242 -13.89 12.63 2.57
C LYS A 242 -13.24 13.89 3.15
N LEU A 243 -13.31 14.08 4.48
CA LEU A 243 -12.80 15.28 5.15
C LEU A 243 -11.26 15.29 5.24
N ILE A 244 -10.65 14.21 5.74
CA ILE A 244 -9.20 14.17 6.00
C ILE A 244 -8.36 13.92 4.73
N SER A 245 -8.94 13.38 3.66
CA SER A 245 -8.27 13.28 2.36
C SER A 245 -8.30 14.59 1.54
N CYS A 246 -8.74 15.72 2.12
CA CYS A 246 -8.68 17.04 1.50
C CYS A 246 -7.23 17.59 1.40
N GLY A 247 -6.45 17.08 0.46
CA GLY A 247 -5.09 17.55 0.19
C GLY A 247 -4.42 16.86 -0.99
N LYS A 248 -3.20 17.29 -1.33
CA LYS A 248 -2.40 16.70 -2.41
C LYS A 248 -2.04 15.26 -2.10
N SER A 249 -2.13 14.40 -3.12
CA SER A 249 -1.73 12.98 -3.06
C SER A 249 -2.46 12.14 -2.00
N ARG A 250 -3.65 12.56 -1.56
CA ARG A 250 -4.54 11.80 -0.66
C ARG A 250 -5.77 11.30 -1.44
N PRO A 251 -5.69 10.13 -2.10
CA PRO A 251 -6.87 9.54 -2.74
C PRO A 251 -7.87 9.06 -1.67
N LEU A 252 -9.16 9.21 -1.96
CA LEU A 252 -10.27 8.66 -1.17
C LEU A 252 -10.20 7.12 -1.17
N VAL A 253 -10.52 6.51 -0.03
CA VAL A 253 -10.52 5.05 0.15
C VAL A 253 -11.91 4.46 -0.09
N ILE A 254 -12.99 5.21 0.17
CA ILE A 254 -14.37 4.77 -0.02
C ILE A 254 -14.99 5.57 -1.17
N LEU A 255 -15.44 4.86 -2.22
CA LEU A 255 -16.10 5.45 -3.38
C LEU A 255 -17.61 5.37 -3.26
N ASP A 256 -18.29 6.43 -3.69
CA ASP A 256 -19.73 6.66 -3.51
C ASP A 256 -20.57 5.55 -4.18
N GLN A 257 -20.07 5.03 -5.31
CA GLN A 257 -20.62 3.90 -6.07
C GLN A 257 -20.58 2.54 -5.34
N ASP A 258 -19.75 2.40 -4.30
CA ASP A 258 -19.61 1.16 -3.54
C ASP A 258 -20.54 1.15 -2.30
N CYS A 259 -21.16 2.30 -1.97
CA CYS A 259 -22.03 2.51 -0.82
C CYS A 259 -23.49 2.14 -1.14
N ASN A 260 -23.91 0.93 -0.75
CA ASN A 260 -25.25 0.39 -1.03
C ASN A 260 -26.22 0.45 0.18
N VAL A 261 -25.71 0.80 1.36
CA VAL A 261 -26.45 1.02 2.62
C VAL A 261 -27.30 2.31 2.58
N GLN A 262 -28.44 2.32 3.27
CA GLN A 262 -29.31 3.49 3.38
C GLN A 262 -28.68 4.58 4.27
N LEU A 263 -29.11 5.83 4.11
CA LEU A 263 -28.61 6.94 4.92
C LEU A 263 -29.12 6.89 6.37
N PRO A 264 -28.43 7.48 7.35
CA PRO A 264 -28.85 7.44 8.75
C PRO A 264 -30.23 8.06 8.98
N CYS A 265 -31.03 7.48 9.88
CA CYS A 265 -32.33 8.04 10.25
C CYS A 265 -32.18 9.34 11.06
N ASP A 266 -33.28 10.05 11.27
CA ASP A 266 -33.33 11.19 12.19
C ASP A 266 -33.07 10.77 13.65
N GLU A 267 -32.66 11.74 14.46
CA GLU A 267 -32.15 11.51 15.81
C GLU A 267 -33.25 11.14 16.81
N GLU A 268 -34.49 11.58 16.55
CA GLU A 268 -35.64 11.20 17.35
C GLU A 268 -35.97 9.71 17.14
N THR A 269 -36.08 9.25 15.89
CA THR A 269 -36.23 7.82 15.56
C THR A 269 -35.13 6.97 16.19
N PHE A 270 -33.86 7.41 16.08
CA PHE A 270 -32.71 6.67 16.61
C PHE A 270 -32.76 6.54 18.14
N ASN A 271 -33.09 7.62 18.87
CA ASN A 271 -33.18 7.60 20.32
C ASN A 271 -34.39 6.79 20.83
N ARG A 272 -35.50 6.75 20.08
CA ARG A 272 -36.63 5.85 20.33
C ARG A 272 -36.30 4.37 20.07
N GLY A 273 -35.27 4.09 19.27
CA GLY A 273 -34.91 2.74 18.82
C GLY A 273 -35.88 2.17 17.76
N GLU A 274 -36.64 3.03 17.10
CA GLU A 274 -37.61 2.67 16.07
C GLU A 274 -36.92 2.39 14.73
N TRP A 275 -37.51 1.53 13.88
CA TRP A 275 -36.99 1.29 12.53
C TRP A 275 -37.59 2.27 11.53
N LYS A 276 -36.75 2.85 10.67
CA LYS A 276 -37.16 3.73 9.59
C LYS A 276 -36.39 3.44 8.32
N LYS A 277 -37.11 3.38 7.19
CA LYS A 277 -36.51 3.30 5.86
C LYS A 277 -36.14 4.70 5.38
N THR A 278 -34.93 4.86 4.87
CA THR A 278 -34.43 6.11 4.29
C THR A 278 -34.01 5.90 2.84
N ASN A 279 -33.64 6.98 2.15
CA ASN A 279 -33.03 6.90 0.83
C ASN A 279 -31.54 6.54 0.93
N THR A 280 -30.98 5.92 -0.12
CA THR A 280 -29.51 5.73 -0.27
C THR A 280 -28.84 6.99 -0.82
N LEU A 281 -27.50 7.05 -0.77
CA LEU A 281 -26.74 8.19 -1.32
C LEU A 281 -27.00 8.41 -2.83
N ASP A 282 -26.98 7.34 -3.64
CA ASP A 282 -27.27 7.40 -5.09
C ASP A 282 -28.68 7.98 -5.36
N GLN A 283 -29.66 7.61 -4.54
CA GLN A 283 -31.04 8.12 -4.64
C GLN A 283 -31.16 9.62 -4.33
N LEU A 284 -30.32 10.18 -3.43
CA LEU A 284 -30.26 11.63 -3.19
C LEU A 284 -29.46 12.38 -4.28
N LEU A 285 -28.52 11.71 -4.95
CA LEU A 285 -27.76 12.31 -6.05
C LEU A 285 -28.54 12.33 -7.37
N ASN A 286 -29.52 11.44 -7.53
CA ASN A 286 -30.35 11.33 -8.73
C ASN A 286 -31.70 12.06 -8.57
N TRP A 287 -31.79 13.26 -9.16
CA TRP A 287 -32.99 14.11 -9.22
C TRP A 287 -34.29 13.45 -9.68
N ASN A 288 -34.22 12.34 -10.42
CA ASN A 288 -35.41 11.63 -10.91
C ASN A 288 -36.03 10.72 -9.85
N THR A 289 -35.34 10.51 -8.72
CA THR A 289 -35.80 9.64 -7.64
C THR A 289 -36.91 10.32 -6.84
N LYS A 290 -38.03 9.62 -6.62
CA LYS A 290 -39.00 10.04 -5.62
C LYS A 290 -38.42 9.78 -4.23
N LEU A 291 -38.18 10.84 -3.46
CA LEU A 291 -37.82 10.71 -2.06
C LEU A 291 -38.93 10.00 -1.28
N ILE A 292 -38.54 9.23 -0.26
CA ILE A 292 -39.47 8.58 0.68
C ILE A 292 -39.90 9.60 1.74
N ASP A 293 -38.94 10.37 2.22
CA ASP A 293 -39.05 11.32 3.32
C ASP A 293 -38.02 12.45 3.10
N ASN A 294 -38.11 13.54 3.87
CA ASN A 294 -37.01 14.52 3.88
C ASN A 294 -35.74 13.89 4.51
N PRO A 295 -34.54 14.12 3.94
CA PRO A 295 -33.30 13.53 4.49
C PRO A 295 -32.99 14.06 5.89
N SER A 296 -32.45 13.19 6.74
CA SER A 296 -31.99 13.55 8.09
C SER A 296 -30.83 14.56 8.04
N GLY A 297 -30.62 15.31 9.12
CA GLY A 297 -29.51 16.26 9.20
C GLY A 297 -28.14 15.60 8.95
N PHE A 298 -27.92 14.39 9.48
CA PHE A 298 -26.70 13.63 9.21
C PHE A 298 -26.66 13.11 7.76
N GLY A 299 -27.79 12.67 7.19
CA GLY A 299 -27.89 12.32 5.78
C GLY A 299 -27.52 13.47 4.82
N LEU A 300 -27.88 14.71 5.17
CA LEU A 300 -27.44 15.91 4.43
C LEU A 300 -25.94 16.18 4.55
N VAL A 301 -25.33 15.90 5.71
CA VAL A 301 -23.85 15.94 5.86
C VAL A 301 -23.18 14.88 4.96
N ILE A 302 -23.75 13.68 4.85
CA ILE A 302 -23.22 12.61 3.97
C ILE A 302 -23.36 12.97 2.49
N LEU A 303 -24.49 13.55 2.07
CA LEU A 303 -24.67 14.12 0.72
C LEU A 303 -23.60 15.19 0.44
N MET A 304 -23.37 16.11 1.38
CA MET A 304 -22.32 17.11 1.23
C MET A 304 -20.90 16.54 1.27
N ALA A 305 -20.66 15.42 1.96
CA ALA A 305 -19.38 14.73 1.94
C ALA A 305 -19.09 14.08 0.58
N SER A 306 -20.10 13.55 -0.11
CA SER A 306 -19.99 13.12 -1.53
C SER A 306 -19.56 14.28 -2.43
N ILE A 307 -20.30 15.40 -2.37
CA ILE A 307 -20.06 16.58 -3.19
C ILE A 307 -18.69 17.20 -2.88
N PHE A 308 -18.30 17.27 -1.60
CA PHE A 308 -16.99 17.70 -1.15
C PHE A 308 -15.88 16.74 -1.61
N GLY A 309 -16.10 15.43 -1.60
CA GLY A 309 -15.17 14.43 -2.16
C GLY A 309 -14.92 14.61 -3.66
N ARG A 310 -15.96 14.95 -4.43
CA ARG A 310 -15.82 15.31 -5.86
C ARG A 310 -15.11 16.66 -6.04
N CYS A 311 -15.48 17.67 -5.25
CA CYS A 311 -14.86 18.99 -5.26
C CYS A 311 -13.36 18.94 -4.96
N THR A 312 -12.98 18.31 -3.85
CA THR A 312 -11.57 18.18 -3.43
C THR A 312 -10.74 17.41 -4.44
N ARG A 313 -11.28 16.32 -5.03
CA ARG A 313 -10.65 15.60 -6.14
C ARG A 313 -10.43 16.50 -7.37
N TYR A 314 -11.46 17.22 -7.82
CA TYR A 314 -11.36 18.15 -8.96
C TYR A 314 -10.34 19.28 -8.69
N VAL A 315 -10.31 19.82 -7.48
CA VAL A 315 -9.39 20.89 -7.06
C VAL A 315 -7.94 20.41 -6.98
N HIS A 316 -7.68 19.25 -6.36
CA HIS A 316 -6.31 18.77 -6.10
C HIS A 316 -5.70 17.94 -7.24
N GLN A 317 -6.43 17.65 -8.32
CA GLN A 317 -5.93 16.87 -9.45
C GLN A 317 -4.89 17.65 -10.28
N GLN A 318 -3.60 17.44 -9.97
CA GLN A 318 -2.46 18.11 -10.63
C GLN A 318 -2.13 17.58 -12.04
N ASN A 319 -2.69 16.43 -12.44
CA ASN A 319 -2.45 15.84 -13.76
C ASN A 319 -3.42 16.43 -14.79
N GLY A 320 -2.90 17.25 -15.72
CA GLY A 320 -3.63 17.98 -16.77
C GLY A 320 -4.31 17.14 -17.87
N LYS A 321 -4.80 15.94 -17.54
CA LYS A 321 -5.78 15.18 -18.34
C LYS A 321 -7.23 15.56 -17.99
N ALA A 322 -7.47 16.40 -16.98
CA ALA A 322 -8.80 16.88 -16.62
C ALA A 322 -9.25 18.08 -17.48
N ASP A 323 -8.28 18.86 -17.96
CA ASP A 323 -8.48 20.21 -18.49
C ASP A 323 -8.70 20.24 -20.02
N GLU A 324 -9.23 19.16 -20.61
CA GLU A 324 -9.70 19.17 -22.01
C GLU A 324 -11.03 19.94 -22.16
N ILE A 325 -11.85 19.95 -21.10
CA ILE A 325 -13.15 20.62 -21.06
C ILE A 325 -13.03 21.86 -20.15
N PRO A 326 -13.32 23.08 -20.62
CA PRO A 326 -13.17 24.28 -19.81
C PRO A 326 -14.25 24.40 -18.72
N PRO A 327 -13.98 25.05 -17.58
CA PRO A 327 -14.92 25.15 -16.46
C PRO A 327 -16.27 25.80 -16.76
N TRP A 328 -16.38 26.59 -17.84
CA TRP A 328 -17.65 27.19 -18.28
C TRP A 328 -18.46 26.31 -19.24
N ASP A 329 -17.97 25.13 -19.65
CA ASP A 329 -18.78 24.16 -20.38
C ASP A 329 -19.70 23.40 -19.41
N THR A 330 -20.97 23.26 -19.80
CA THR A 330 -22.01 22.42 -19.18
C THR A 330 -21.58 20.98 -18.86
N LYS A 331 -20.60 20.42 -19.58
CA LYS A 331 -20.08 19.07 -19.43
C LYS A 331 -18.85 18.96 -18.52
N SER A 332 -18.35 20.09 -17.99
CA SER A 332 -17.21 20.09 -17.08
C SER A 332 -17.60 19.53 -15.70
N GLU A 333 -16.65 18.92 -14.99
CA GLU A 333 -16.87 18.58 -13.58
C GLU A 333 -17.15 19.83 -12.73
N PHE A 334 -16.64 21.02 -13.11
CA PHE A 334 -17.01 22.27 -12.46
C PHE A 334 -18.52 22.54 -12.54
N ALA A 335 -19.13 22.42 -13.72
CA ALA A 335 -20.57 22.54 -13.90
C ALA A 335 -21.32 21.40 -13.17
N GLY A 336 -20.80 20.16 -13.23
CA GLY A 336 -21.39 19.00 -12.55
C GLY A 336 -21.39 19.11 -11.01
N ILE A 337 -20.34 19.67 -10.41
CA ILE A 337 -20.25 19.90 -8.95
C ILE A 337 -21.14 21.08 -8.56
N ASN A 338 -21.14 22.18 -9.31
CA ASN A 338 -22.06 23.30 -9.06
C ASN A 338 -23.52 22.88 -9.16
N SER A 339 -23.89 22.05 -10.15
CA SER A 339 -25.20 21.42 -10.20
C SER A 339 -25.46 20.57 -8.95
N SER A 340 -24.52 19.71 -8.55
CA SER A 340 -24.67 18.87 -7.35
C SER A 340 -24.85 19.68 -6.06
N LEU A 341 -24.25 20.88 -5.94
CA LEU A 341 -24.43 21.76 -4.78
C LEU A 341 -25.86 22.28 -4.63
N LEU A 342 -26.59 22.47 -5.74
CA LEU A 342 -28.01 22.88 -5.72
C LEU A 342 -28.95 21.80 -5.16
N LEU A 343 -28.51 20.54 -5.06
CA LEU A 343 -29.28 19.49 -4.36
C LEU A 343 -29.47 19.86 -2.88
N LEU A 344 -28.42 20.36 -2.20
CA LEU A 344 -28.53 20.75 -0.79
C LEU A 344 -29.55 21.88 -0.61
N GLU A 345 -29.52 22.89 -1.47
CA GLU A 345 -30.49 24.00 -1.45
C GLU A 345 -31.93 23.50 -1.61
N SER A 346 -32.14 22.49 -2.46
CA SER A 346 -33.47 21.89 -2.70
C SER A 346 -33.98 21.02 -1.54
N TYR A 347 -33.09 20.47 -0.71
CA TYR A 347 -33.44 19.58 0.40
C TYR A 347 -33.38 20.24 1.78
N SER A 348 -32.69 21.37 1.93
CA SER A 348 -32.41 22.00 3.23
C SER A 348 -33.10 23.35 3.39
N LYS A 349 -34.00 23.46 4.37
CA LYS A 349 -34.77 24.69 4.68
C LYS A 349 -33.89 25.88 5.11
N LEU A 350 -32.67 25.63 5.57
CA LEU A 350 -31.71 26.66 6.02
C LEU A 350 -31.25 27.59 4.88
N SER A 351 -31.49 27.24 3.61
CA SER A 351 -31.35 28.17 2.47
C SER A 351 -32.41 29.29 2.44
N THR A 352 -33.51 29.16 3.22
CA THR A 352 -34.70 30.04 3.16
C THR A 352 -35.09 30.69 4.49
N GLN A 353 -34.46 30.28 5.60
CA GLN A 353 -34.77 30.74 6.96
C GLN A 353 -33.47 30.98 7.73
N LYS A 354 -33.43 31.98 8.62
CA LYS A 354 -32.22 32.26 9.42
C LYS A 354 -31.96 31.18 10.47
N VAL A 355 -30.69 31.04 10.87
CA VAL A 355 -30.27 30.17 11.97
C VAL A 355 -31.03 30.50 13.27
N SER A 356 -31.12 31.80 13.60
CA SER A 356 -31.89 32.31 14.76
C SER A 356 -33.33 31.80 14.78
N ASP A 357 -33.98 31.85 13.63
CA ASP A 357 -35.42 31.61 13.51
C ASP A 357 -35.69 30.09 13.59
N ILE A 358 -34.81 29.28 13.01
CA ILE A 358 -34.83 27.81 13.14
C ILE A 358 -34.58 27.39 14.59
N VAL A 359 -33.57 27.95 15.26
CA VAL A 359 -33.25 27.64 16.68
C VAL A 359 -34.40 28.02 17.62
N GLN A 360 -35.18 29.06 17.30
CA GLN A 360 -36.35 29.48 18.09
C GLN A 360 -37.63 28.69 17.76
N GLN A 361 -37.84 28.33 16.49
CA GLN A 361 -39.04 27.59 16.06
C GLN A 361 -38.96 26.08 16.32
N SER A 362 -37.75 25.52 16.42
CA SER A 362 -37.56 24.10 16.62
C SER A 362 -37.40 23.74 18.09
N HIS A 363 -38.28 22.85 18.58
CA HIS A 363 -38.04 22.06 19.79
C HIS A 363 -37.00 20.93 19.57
N LEU A 364 -36.25 20.97 18.45
CA LEU A 364 -35.21 19.99 18.15
C LEU A 364 -34.00 20.23 19.06
N ASP A 365 -33.32 19.15 19.43
CA ASP A 365 -32.09 19.25 20.21
C ASP A 365 -31.01 20.02 19.42
N ARG A 366 -30.27 20.88 20.12
CA ARG A 366 -29.25 21.79 19.56
C ARG A 366 -28.15 21.03 18.81
N GLN A 367 -27.93 19.75 19.14
CA GLN A 367 -27.01 18.87 18.41
C GLN A 367 -27.49 18.55 16.99
N GLN A 368 -28.80 18.38 16.77
CA GLN A 368 -29.36 18.05 15.46
C GLN A 368 -29.18 19.20 14.46
N ILE A 369 -29.26 20.44 14.95
CA ILE A 369 -28.99 21.66 14.18
C ILE A 369 -27.49 21.74 13.80
N GLY A 370 -26.59 21.18 14.62
CA GLY A 370 -25.16 21.09 14.34
C GLY A 370 -24.83 20.40 13.01
N HIS A 371 -25.49 19.29 12.69
CA HIS A 371 -25.32 18.63 11.38
C HIS A 371 -25.78 19.53 10.20
N LEU A 372 -26.88 20.29 10.36
CA LEU A 372 -27.36 21.20 9.32
C LEU A 372 -26.40 22.37 9.07
N ILE A 373 -25.89 22.98 10.14
CA ILE A 373 -24.87 24.04 10.06
C ILE A 373 -23.59 23.51 9.42
N PHE A 374 -23.16 22.28 9.77
CA PHE A 374 -21.98 21.66 9.19
C PHE A 374 -22.15 21.38 7.69
N ALA A 375 -23.32 20.89 7.25
CA ALA A 375 -23.62 20.68 5.84
C ALA A 375 -23.57 21.99 5.02
N HIS A 376 -24.16 23.08 5.53
CA HIS A 376 -24.09 24.41 4.88
C HIS A 376 -22.67 25.02 4.91
N THR A 377 -21.91 24.76 5.97
CA THR A 377 -20.48 25.13 6.02
C THR A 377 -19.67 24.39 4.95
N LEU A 378 -19.93 23.09 4.74
CA LEU A 378 -19.32 22.32 3.64
C LEU A 378 -19.76 22.83 2.25
N TYR A 379 -20.99 23.29 2.10
CA TYR A 379 -21.49 23.89 0.85
C TYR A 379 -20.73 25.18 0.52
N HIS A 380 -20.61 26.12 1.47
CA HIS A 380 -19.84 27.35 1.25
C HIS A 380 -18.35 27.05 1.05
N LEU A 381 -17.78 26.07 1.76
CA LEU A 381 -16.40 25.63 1.55
C LEU A 381 -16.18 25.03 0.16
N CYS A 382 -17.13 24.24 -0.38
CA CYS A 382 -17.05 23.74 -1.76
C CYS A 382 -16.97 24.91 -2.75
N HIS A 383 -17.82 25.92 -2.60
CA HIS A 383 -17.78 27.13 -3.42
C HIS A 383 -16.48 27.93 -3.24
N CYS A 384 -15.98 28.07 -2.01
CA CYS A 384 -14.70 28.72 -1.72
C CYS A 384 -13.54 28.02 -2.43
N LEU A 385 -13.50 26.68 -2.42
CA LEU A 385 -12.44 25.89 -3.08
C LEU A 385 -12.58 25.90 -4.61
N LEU A 386 -13.78 25.71 -5.16
CA LEU A 386 -14.04 25.76 -6.61
C LEU A 386 -13.65 27.10 -7.22
N ASN A 387 -13.92 28.19 -6.50
CA ASN A 387 -13.73 29.56 -6.97
C ASN A 387 -12.49 30.25 -6.36
N HIS A 388 -11.64 29.53 -5.63
CA HIS A 388 -10.48 30.10 -4.96
C HIS A 388 -9.55 30.77 -5.99
N PRO A 389 -9.10 32.03 -5.79
CA PRO A 389 -8.34 32.79 -6.78
C PRO A 389 -7.14 32.02 -7.38
N PHE A 390 -6.32 31.42 -6.52
CA PHE A 390 -5.16 30.61 -6.92
C PHE A 390 -5.54 29.32 -7.69
N LEU A 391 -6.64 28.66 -7.32
CA LEU A 391 -7.06 27.38 -7.94
C LEU A 391 -7.74 27.63 -9.29
N MET A 392 -8.49 28.72 -9.39
CA MET A 392 -9.06 29.18 -10.65
C MET A 392 -7.95 29.54 -11.65
N ARG A 393 -6.88 30.25 -11.23
CA ARG A 393 -5.68 30.47 -12.09
C ARG A 393 -5.12 29.14 -12.62
N LEU A 394 -4.92 28.14 -11.77
CA LEU A 394 -4.41 26.82 -12.18
C LEU A 394 -5.32 26.12 -13.21
N ARG A 395 -6.65 26.27 -13.08
CA ARG A 395 -7.63 25.71 -14.03
C ARG A 395 -7.81 26.53 -15.31
N LEU A 396 -7.50 27.82 -15.30
CA LEU A 396 -7.58 28.69 -16.49
C LEU A 396 -6.28 28.74 -17.30
N LYS A 397 -5.13 28.49 -16.69
CA LYS A 397 -3.80 28.45 -17.33
C LYS A 397 -3.73 27.58 -18.62
N PRO A 398 -4.37 26.39 -18.73
CA PRO A 398 -4.38 25.62 -19.98
C PRO A 398 -5.09 26.30 -21.16
N PHE A 399 -6.02 27.22 -20.89
CA PHE A 399 -6.82 27.92 -21.89
C PHE A 399 -6.25 29.30 -22.26
N GLY A 400 -5.50 29.93 -21.34
CA GLY A 400 -4.86 31.23 -21.55
C GLY A 400 -5.86 32.29 -21.99
N SER A 401 -5.53 33.04 -23.04
CA SER A 401 -6.37 34.10 -23.61
C SER A 401 -7.73 33.64 -24.18
N LYS A 402 -8.03 32.33 -24.20
CA LYS A 402 -9.35 31.80 -24.53
C LYS A 402 -10.33 31.82 -23.35
N ALA A 403 -9.86 32.07 -22.13
CA ALA A 403 -10.71 32.14 -20.94
C ALA A 403 -11.60 33.40 -20.96
N PRO A 404 -12.94 33.29 -20.90
CA PRO A 404 -13.82 34.46 -20.87
C PRO A 404 -13.62 35.26 -19.58
N ALA A 405 -13.23 36.54 -19.69
CA ALA A 405 -13.07 37.41 -18.51
C ALA A 405 -14.34 37.51 -17.65
N SER A 406 -15.53 37.43 -18.26
CA SER A 406 -16.82 37.40 -17.56
C SER A 406 -17.11 36.09 -16.81
N PHE A 407 -16.36 35.01 -17.07
CA PHE A 407 -16.32 33.83 -16.21
C PHE A 407 -15.41 34.09 -15.02
N SER A 408 -14.17 34.53 -15.24
CA SER A 408 -13.18 34.83 -14.19
C SER A 408 -13.70 35.83 -13.16
N VAL A 409 -14.33 36.93 -13.59
CA VAL A 409 -14.99 37.92 -12.70
C VAL A 409 -16.02 37.26 -11.79
N ARG A 410 -16.93 36.45 -12.35
CA ARG A 410 -18.01 35.82 -11.58
C ARG A 410 -17.50 34.76 -10.62
N ALA A 411 -16.50 33.97 -11.03
CA ALA A 411 -15.83 33.02 -10.15
C ALA A 411 -15.20 33.72 -8.94
N LEU A 412 -14.30 34.69 -9.17
CA LEU A 412 -13.64 35.43 -8.09
C LEU A 412 -14.65 36.11 -7.14
N GLN A 413 -15.72 36.69 -7.70
CA GLN A 413 -16.81 37.27 -6.91
C GLN A 413 -17.53 36.22 -6.05
N ALA A 414 -17.90 35.07 -6.61
CA ALA A 414 -18.55 33.98 -5.87
C ALA A 414 -17.66 33.40 -4.76
N GLY A 415 -16.36 33.25 -5.02
CA GLY A 415 -15.39 32.82 -4.01
C GLY A 415 -15.31 33.78 -2.82
N CYS A 416 -15.23 35.09 -3.08
CA CYS A 416 -15.20 36.11 -2.03
C CYS A 416 -16.53 36.24 -1.28
N GLU A 417 -17.65 36.04 -1.98
CA GLU A 417 -19.00 36.14 -1.40
C GLU A 417 -19.33 34.94 -0.50
N HIS A 418 -19.13 33.71 -0.97
CA HIS A 418 -19.34 32.52 -0.14
C HIS A 418 -18.34 32.43 1.03
N ALA A 419 -17.13 33.01 0.91
CA ALA A 419 -16.21 33.13 2.05
C ALA A 419 -16.76 34.03 3.17
N LYS A 420 -17.55 35.08 2.85
CA LYS A 420 -18.26 35.86 3.87
C LYS A 420 -19.42 35.07 4.46
N GLN A 421 -20.28 34.50 3.61
CA GLN A 421 -21.45 33.73 4.05
C GLN A 421 -21.08 32.54 4.95
N LEU A 422 -19.91 31.93 4.74
CA LEU A 422 -19.33 30.91 5.63
C LEU A 422 -19.06 31.47 7.04
N MET A 423 -18.49 32.67 7.14
CA MET A 423 -18.22 33.33 8.42
C MET A 423 -19.49 33.86 9.07
N ASP A 424 -20.40 34.45 8.29
CA ASP A 424 -21.73 34.86 8.76
C ASP A 424 -22.50 33.68 9.35
N LEU A 425 -22.55 32.53 8.66
CA LEU A 425 -23.16 31.30 9.17
C LEU A 425 -22.55 30.84 10.51
N ILE A 426 -21.22 30.91 10.64
CA ILE A 426 -20.50 30.50 11.85
C ILE A 426 -20.72 31.51 13.01
N ARG A 427 -20.83 32.80 12.72
CA ARG A 427 -21.14 33.85 13.70
C ARG A 427 -22.60 33.76 14.14
N ASP A 428 -23.56 33.78 13.21
CA ASP A 428 -25.00 33.71 13.50
C ASP A 428 -25.34 32.43 14.29
N ALA A 429 -24.68 31.29 14.00
CA ALA A 429 -24.81 30.07 14.79
C ALA A 429 -24.16 30.17 16.19
N THR A 430 -23.00 30.82 16.30
CA THR A 430 -22.35 31.10 17.60
C THR A 430 -23.24 31.97 18.48
N GLU A 431 -23.78 33.06 17.93
CA GLU A 431 -24.65 34.02 18.63
C GLU A 431 -26.01 33.40 19.00
N SER A 432 -26.53 32.49 18.17
CA SER A 432 -27.71 31.66 18.48
C SER A 432 -27.44 30.57 19.52
N GLY A 433 -26.23 30.45 20.06
CA GLY A 433 -25.88 29.48 21.11
C GLY A 433 -25.71 28.04 20.62
N CYS A 434 -25.42 27.83 19.33
CA CYS A 434 -25.05 26.53 18.77
C CYS A 434 -23.58 26.20 19.03
N ARG A 435 -23.26 24.92 19.28
CA ARG A 435 -21.89 24.47 19.56
C ARG A 435 -21.10 24.26 18.25
N ILE A 436 -20.29 25.25 17.89
CA ILE A 436 -19.37 25.20 16.74
C ILE A 436 -18.01 24.71 17.23
N GLU A 437 -17.93 23.42 17.58
CA GLU A 437 -16.78 22.82 18.28
C GLU A 437 -16.06 21.73 17.48
N SER A 438 -16.64 21.23 16.38
CA SER A 438 -16.00 20.27 15.48
C SER A 438 -14.66 20.81 14.95
N SER A 439 -13.63 19.98 15.02
CA SER A 439 -12.28 20.26 14.50
C SER A 439 -12.24 20.75 13.05
N PHE A 440 -13.14 20.27 12.19
CA PHE A 440 -13.09 20.60 10.76
C PHE A 440 -13.51 22.05 10.46
N TYR A 441 -14.27 22.71 11.35
CA TYR A 441 -14.58 24.14 11.22
C TYR A 441 -13.31 25.00 11.10
N ALA A 442 -12.20 24.61 11.74
CA ALA A 442 -10.94 25.34 11.63
C ALA A 442 -10.39 25.37 10.19
N TYR A 443 -10.56 24.28 9.42
CA TYR A 443 -10.18 24.28 8.01
C TYR A 443 -11.10 25.18 7.17
N CYS A 444 -12.41 25.11 7.41
CA CYS A 444 -13.41 25.97 6.73
C CYS A 444 -13.07 27.47 6.91
N ILE A 445 -12.79 27.88 8.15
CA ILE A 445 -12.44 29.25 8.51
C ILE A 445 -11.07 29.65 7.94
N ALA A 446 -10.07 28.76 7.96
CA ALA A 446 -8.74 29.06 7.42
C ALA A 446 -8.76 29.32 5.90
N VAL A 447 -9.56 28.57 5.14
CA VAL A 447 -9.73 28.78 3.69
C VAL A 447 -10.50 30.07 3.40
N ALA A 448 -11.59 30.35 4.13
CA ALA A 448 -12.35 31.60 3.98
C ALA A 448 -11.49 32.84 4.33
N GLY A 449 -10.79 32.80 5.47
CA GLY A 449 -9.85 33.84 5.88
C GLY A 449 -8.68 34.02 4.90
N GLY A 450 -8.22 32.95 4.24
CA GLY A 450 -7.23 33.03 3.17
C GLY A 450 -7.74 33.82 1.95
N ILE A 451 -9.00 33.62 1.56
CA ILE A 451 -9.67 34.41 0.50
C ILE A 451 -9.84 35.87 0.94
N HIS A 452 -10.27 36.14 2.18
CA HIS A 452 -10.38 37.52 2.71
C HIS A 452 -9.02 38.21 2.78
N SER A 453 -7.96 37.48 3.15
CA SER A 453 -6.59 37.97 3.21
C SER A 453 -6.12 38.48 1.85
N LEU A 454 -6.28 37.66 0.80
CA LEU A 454 -6.04 38.08 -0.58
C LEU A 454 -6.89 39.32 -0.94
N ALA A 455 -8.19 39.26 -0.68
CA ALA A 455 -9.16 40.29 -1.08
C ALA A 455 -8.91 41.66 -0.41
N SER A 456 -8.19 41.69 0.72
CA SER A 456 -7.88 42.92 1.46
C SER A 456 -6.88 43.85 0.75
N HIS A 457 -6.13 43.34 -0.24
CA HIS A 457 -5.09 44.07 -0.99
C HIS A 457 -5.52 44.50 -2.41
N LEU A 458 -6.81 44.45 -2.74
CA LEU A 458 -7.31 44.71 -4.10
C LEU A 458 -7.47 46.23 -4.35
N GLU A 459 -6.41 46.90 -4.81
CA GLU A 459 -6.32 48.37 -4.92
C GLU A 459 -7.25 49.04 -5.96
N HIS A 460 -7.92 48.28 -6.83
CA HIS A 460 -8.67 48.86 -7.95
C HIS A 460 -10.10 49.35 -7.59
N GLN A 461 -10.20 50.67 -7.43
CA GLN A 461 -11.39 51.51 -7.70
C GLN A 461 -12.69 51.23 -6.91
N SER A 462 -12.66 50.54 -5.76
CA SER A 462 -13.85 50.46 -4.90
C SER A 462 -13.64 51.03 -3.49
N THR A 463 -14.64 51.78 -3.04
CA THR A 463 -14.74 52.58 -1.80
C THR A 463 -14.05 51.98 -0.58
N ALA A 464 -13.30 52.78 0.19
CA ALA A 464 -12.58 52.35 1.39
C ALA A 464 -13.41 51.50 2.39
N ARG A 465 -14.72 51.77 2.46
CA ARG A 465 -15.69 50.97 3.23
C ARG A 465 -15.62 49.47 2.90
N ARG A 466 -15.50 49.09 1.63
CA ARG A 466 -15.41 47.70 1.19
C ARG A 466 -14.12 47.01 1.68
N GLN A 467 -13.03 47.77 1.80
CA GLN A 467 -11.76 47.27 2.32
C GLN A 467 -11.80 47.08 3.84
N SER A 468 -12.44 48.00 4.58
CA SER A 468 -12.71 47.79 6.02
C SER A 468 -13.63 46.59 6.26
N ASP A 469 -14.64 46.39 5.42
CA ASP A 469 -15.55 45.23 5.53
C ASP A 469 -14.79 43.91 5.34
N ILE A 470 -13.90 43.81 4.33
CA ILE A 470 -13.08 42.60 4.09
C ILE A 470 -12.09 42.36 5.24
N MET A 471 -11.47 43.43 5.75
CA MET A 471 -10.55 43.36 6.90
C MET A 471 -11.27 42.93 8.19
N HIS A 472 -12.56 43.24 8.36
CA HIS A 472 -13.37 42.70 9.45
C HIS A 472 -13.45 41.17 9.37
N TYR A 473 -13.90 40.61 8.24
CA TYR A 473 -14.04 39.16 8.07
C TYR A 473 -12.71 38.40 8.21
N PHE A 474 -11.58 38.99 7.80
CA PHE A 474 -10.25 38.42 8.05
C PHE A 474 -9.95 38.32 9.56
N ASN A 475 -10.15 39.41 10.31
CA ASN A 475 -9.93 39.42 11.76
C ASN A 475 -10.89 38.49 12.51
N GLU A 476 -12.15 38.44 12.10
CA GLU A 476 -13.20 37.54 12.61
C GLU A 476 -12.85 36.06 12.36
N SER A 477 -12.23 35.75 11.21
CA SER A 477 -11.68 34.43 10.90
C SER A 477 -10.54 34.07 11.84
N VAL A 478 -9.56 34.96 12.03
CA VAL A 478 -8.43 34.76 12.95
C VAL A 478 -8.91 34.55 14.39
N GLN A 479 -9.82 35.38 14.89
CA GLN A 479 -10.39 35.25 16.23
C GLN A 479 -11.17 33.94 16.40
N SER A 480 -11.89 33.49 15.36
CA SER A 480 -12.60 32.20 15.38
C SER A 480 -11.65 31.00 15.40
N LEU A 481 -10.50 31.08 14.70
CA LEU A 481 -9.44 30.07 14.83
C LEU A 481 -8.80 30.08 16.23
N GLU A 482 -8.57 31.24 16.84
CA GLU A 482 -8.04 31.33 18.21
C GLU A 482 -9.02 30.81 19.28
N ARG A 483 -10.33 30.95 19.05
CA ARG A 483 -11.36 30.29 19.85
C ARG A 483 -11.24 28.77 19.76
N LEU A 484 -11.11 28.22 18.55
CA LEU A 484 -10.94 26.77 18.32
C LEU A 484 -9.57 26.24 18.79
N ALA A 485 -8.51 27.07 18.76
CA ALA A 485 -7.16 26.72 19.19
C ALA A 485 -7.07 26.30 20.66
N LYS A 486 -8.02 26.75 21.50
CA LYS A 486 -8.16 26.33 22.91
C LYS A 486 -8.52 24.85 23.06
N LEU A 487 -9.17 24.27 22.05
CA LEU A 487 -9.62 22.86 22.01
C LEU A 487 -8.75 21.99 21.09
N TRP A 488 -8.14 22.61 20.07
CA TRP A 488 -7.57 21.92 18.92
C TRP A 488 -6.19 22.48 18.51
N VAL A 489 -5.13 21.70 18.70
CA VAL A 489 -3.74 22.10 18.38
C VAL A 489 -3.59 22.54 16.92
N HIS A 490 -4.14 21.77 15.97
CA HIS A 490 -4.08 22.12 14.55
C HIS A 490 -4.79 23.44 14.19
N ALA A 491 -5.80 23.89 14.95
CA ALA A 491 -6.42 25.20 14.74
C ALA A 491 -5.51 26.35 15.16
N SER A 492 -4.63 26.14 16.16
CA SER A 492 -3.56 27.08 16.49
C SER A 492 -2.54 27.20 15.34
N ASN A 493 -2.13 26.06 14.75
CA ASN A 493 -1.25 26.03 13.58
C ASN A 493 -1.86 26.81 12.39
N MET A 494 -3.16 26.62 12.15
CA MET A 494 -3.92 27.36 11.12
C MET A 494 -3.96 28.87 11.39
N ALA A 495 -4.19 29.30 12.64
CA ALA A 495 -4.20 30.72 13.00
C ALA A 495 -2.83 31.39 12.77
N ILE A 496 -1.74 30.67 13.04
CA ILE A 496 -0.36 31.13 12.77
C ILE A 496 -0.14 31.26 11.26
N ARG A 497 -0.41 30.20 10.49
CA ARG A 497 -0.23 30.21 9.02
C ARG A 497 -1.06 31.28 8.32
N LEU A 498 -2.30 31.51 8.76
CA LEU A 498 -3.18 32.56 8.20
C LEU A 498 -2.61 33.97 8.44
N ARG A 499 -2.01 34.22 9.61
CA ARG A 499 -1.31 35.48 9.90
C ARG A 499 -0.04 35.65 9.08
N GLU A 500 0.79 34.60 9.01
CA GLU A 500 2.01 34.59 8.19
C GLU A 500 1.68 34.88 6.72
N PHE A 501 0.68 34.19 6.16
CA PHE A 501 0.17 34.41 4.81
C PHE A 501 -0.34 35.84 4.60
N HIS A 502 -1.01 36.44 5.60
CA HIS A 502 -1.48 37.83 5.51
C HIS A 502 -0.36 38.86 5.37
N THR A 503 0.81 38.64 5.99
CA THR A 503 1.95 39.55 5.83
C THR A 503 2.46 39.60 4.37
N ILE A 504 2.27 38.52 3.60
CA ILE A 504 2.76 38.37 2.23
C ILE A 504 1.66 38.39 1.17
N SER A 505 0.37 38.38 1.52
CA SER A 505 -0.73 38.30 0.55
C SER A 505 -0.84 39.52 -0.39
N HIS A 506 -0.22 40.65 -0.04
CA HIS A 506 -0.05 41.78 -0.95
C HIS A 506 0.71 41.40 -2.23
N GLY A 507 1.70 40.50 -2.15
CA GLY A 507 2.44 39.97 -3.29
C GLY A 507 1.63 39.03 -4.19
N PHE A 508 0.41 38.66 -3.78
CA PHE A 508 -0.50 37.80 -4.53
C PHE A 508 -1.76 38.53 -5.03
N ALA A 509 -1.80 39.87 -4.95
CA ALA A 509 -2.95 40.67 -5.37
C ALA A 509 -3.33 40.48 -6.86
N SER A 510 -2.38 40.11 -7.74
CA SER A 510 -2.65 39.77 -9.14
C SER A 510 -3.54 38.53 -9.31
N LEU A 511 -3.66 37.65 -8.30
CA LEU A 511 -4.63 36.55 -8.31
C LEU A 511 -6.09 37.03 -8.29
N LEU A 512 -6.35 38.32 -8.02
CA LEU A 512 -7.69 38.89 -7.96
C LEU A 512 -8.04 39.79 -9.14
N ASP A 513 -7.09 40.07 -10.04
CA ASP A 513 -7.38 40.69 -11.33
C ASP A 513 -7.79 39.61 -12.36
N PRO A 514 -9.01 39.68 -12.93
CA PRO A 514 -9.47 38.75 -13.96
C PRO A 514 -8.60 38.70 -15.23
N ARG A 515 -7.73 39.69 -15.47
CA ARG A 515 -6.88 39.80 -16.67
C ARG A 515 -5.53 39.08 -16.50
N SER A 516 -4.85 39.30 -15.37
CA SER A 516 -3.59 38.61 -15.03
C SER A 516 -3.78 37.19 -14.50
N LEU A 517 -5.02 36.69 -14.34
CA LEU A 517 -5.32 35.31 -13.89
C LEU A 517 -4.88 34.15 -14.82
N THR A 518 -4.04 34.42 -15.82
CA THR A 518 -3.39 33.39 -16.66
C THR A 518 -1.86 33.52 -16.68
N GLU A 519 -1.30 34.47 -15.92
CA GLU A 519 0.14 34.69 -15.82
C GLU A 519 0.82 33.64 -14.91
N ASP A 520 2.13 33.45 -15.14
CA ASP A 520 2.96 32.52 -14.38
C ASP A 520 3.42 33.14 -13.07
N LEU A 521 3.10 32.48 -11.95
CA LEU A 521 3.75 32.73 -10.66
C LEU A 521 4.99 31.86 -10.52
N ASP A 522 5.97 32.36 -9.78
CA ASP A 522 7.14 31.59 -9.37
C ASP A 522 6.73 30.34 -8.57
N PRO A 523 7.39 29.17 -8.74
CA PRO A 523 7.05 27.96 -8.02
C PRO A 523 7.08 28.07 -6.49
N SER A 524 7.87 28.99 -5.90
CA SER A 524 7.84 29.23 -4.45
C SER A 524 6.54 29.91 -4.02
N CYS A 525 6.04 30.87 -4.80
CA CYS A 525 4.73 31.49 -4.60
C CYS A 525 3.59 30.47 -4.74
N GLU A 526 3.70 29.51 -5.66
CA GLU A 526 2.75 28.41 -5.76
C GLU A 526 2.78 27.50 -4.52
N GLU A 527 3.97 27.14 -4.02
CA GLU A 527 4.10 26.32 -2.79
C GLU A 527 3.51 27.05 -1.56
N VAL A 528 3.67 28.38 -1.45
CA VAL A 528 3.01 29.20 -0.42
C VAL A 528 1.47 29.16 -0.55
N CYS A 529 0.91 29.45 -1.72
CA CYS A 529 -0.55 29.45 -1.91
C CYS A 529 -1.17 28.07 -1.61
N TRP A 530 -0.49 26.98 -2.00
CA TRP A 530 -0.93 25.62 -1.67
C TRP A 530 -0.88 25.30 -0.17
N SER A 531 0.01 25.94 0.60
CA SER A 531 0.10 25.75 2.06
C SER A 531 -1.11 26.28 2.84
N MET A 532 -1.94 27.14 2.21
CA MET A 532 -3.19 27.69 2.73
C MET A 532 -4.44 26.93 2.24
N ILE A 533 -4.28 25.86 1.48
CA ILE A 533 -5.38 25.11 0.84
C ILE A 533 -5.35 23.63 1.24
N ASP A 534 -4.18 23.02 1.40
CA ASP A 534 -4.06 21.61 1.79
C ASP A 534 -4.31 21.44 3.29
N TYR A 535 -5.37 20.71 3.68
CA TYR A 535 -5.76 20.52 5.10
C TYR A 535 -4.64 19.90 5.93
N ALA A 536 -3.81 19.05 5.32
CA ALA A 536 -2.70 18.38 5.99
C ALA A 536 -1.48 19.30 6.17
N ILE A 537 -1.27 20.29 5.29
CA ILE A 537 -0.22 21.32 5.49
C ILE A 537 -0.71 22.35 6.51
N LEU A 538 -1.93 22.86 6.35
CA LEU A 538 -2.54 23.86 7.24
C LEU A 538 -2.55 23.41 8.71
N GLY A 539 -2.96 22.17 8.97
CA GLY A 539 -3.03 21.62 10.33
C GLY A 539 -1.69 21.19 10.93
N ALA A 540 -0.63 21.06 10.11
CA ALA A 540 0.70 20.67 10.60
C ALA A 540 1.41 21.83 11.30
N ASP A 541 2.22 21.49 12.30
CA ASP A 541 3.12 22.37 13.04
C ASP A 541 3.89 23.32 12.09
N PRO A 542 3.83 24.65 12.28
CA PRO A 542 4.48 25.62 11.40
C PRO A 542 6.01 25.64 11.54
N HIS A 543 6.56 25.27 12.70
CA HIS A 543 7.99 25.28 12.97
C HIS A 543 8.68 24.01 12.45
N LYS A 544 7.95 22.90 12.34
CA LYS A 544 8.43 21.69 11.65
C LYS A 544 8.25 21.87 10.15
N LYS A 545 9.36 21.84 9.40
CA LYS A 545 9.34 21.97 7.92
C LYS A 545 8.26 21.05 7.33
N PRO A 546 7.36 21.57 6.48
CA PRO A 546 6.23 20.79 6.00
C PRO A 546 6.72 19.52 5.27
N LEU A 547 5.99 18.42 5.45
CA LEU A 547 6.31 17.08 4.93
C LEU A 547 6.26 16.97 3.38
N ILE A 548 6.20 18.10 2.67
CA ILE A 548 6.18 18.21 1.22
C ILE A 548 7.41 18.98 0.76
N SER A 549 8.57 18.32 0.77
CA SER A 549 9.67 18.69 -0.12
C SER A 549 10.30 17.45 -0.76
N LYS A 550 10.17 17.40 -2.09
CA LYS A 550 10.83 16.60 -3.15
C LYS A 550 11.81 15.44 -2.78
N THR A 551 11.46 14.52 -1.88
CA THR A 551 11.99 13.13 -1.86
C THR A 551 10.98 12.14 -1.25
N GLY A 552 10.67 11.06 -1.97
CA GLY A 552 9.76 9.98 -1.54
C GLY A 552 10.37 8.99 -0.54
N PHE A 553 11.15 9.48 0.42
CA PHE A 553 11.67 8.73 1.57
C PHE A 553 11.66 9.64 2.81
N SER A 554 10.47 9.91 3.33
CA SER A 554 10.34 10.25 4.74
C SER A 554 10.72 9.02 5.57
N ASN A 555 11.28 9.25 6.77
CA ASN A 555 11.64 8.18 7.69
C ASN A 555 10.43 7.27 7.93
N LEU A 556 10.57 5.97 7.64
CA LEU A 556 9.64 4.98 8.17
C LEU A 556 9.85 4.95 9.70
N PRO A 557 8.84 5.24 10.53
CA PRO A 557 8.98 4.98 11.95
C PRO A 557 9.23 3.49 12.12
N SER A 558 10.21 3.12 12.95
CA SER A 558 10.27 1.71 13.40
C SER A 558 8.97 1.37 14.14
N PRO A 559 8.51 0.11 14.17
CA PRO A 559 7.28 -0.25 14.90
C PRO A 559 7.29 0.23 16.36
N ASN A 560 8.47 0.30 16.98
CA ASN A 560 8.66 0.77 18.36
C ASN A 560 8.36 2.27 18.55
N GLN A 561 8.44 3.09 17.49
CA GLN A 561 8.00 4.51 17.52
C GLN A 561 6.47 4.67 17.48
N TRP A 562 5.70 3.60 17.26
CA TRP A 562 4.25 3.62 17.48
C TRP A 562 3.86 3.33 18.94
N ALA A 563 4.79 2.79 19.75
CA ALA A 563 4.57 2.49 21.16
C ALA A 563 5.03 3.63 22.11
N LEU A 564 6.01 4.44 21.69
CA LEU A 564 6.60 5.50 22.52
C LEU A 564 6.42 6.88 21.86
N GLY A 565 5.55 7.70 22.46
CA GLY A 565 5.36 9.10 22.08
C GLY A 565 5.91 10.06 23.12
N THR A 566 7.03 10.71 22.82
CA THR A 566 7.51 11.94 23.49
C THR A 566 8.57 12.65 22.63
N GLU A 567 8.66 13.97 22.76
CA GLU A 567 9.79 14.79 22.31
C GLU A 567 10.39 15.55 23.50
N ALA A 568 11.67 15.87 23.40
CA ALA A 568 12.38 16.95 24.12
C ALA A 568 12.31 17.01 25.66
N LEU A 569 13.39 16.57 26.31
CA LEU A 569 14.06 17.38 27.35
C LEU A 569 15.52 17.60 26.93
N GLY A 570 16.05 18.80 27.22
CA GLY A 570 17.42 19.16 26.89
C GLY A 570 18.44 18.65 27.91
N GLY A 571 19.64 18.31 27.44
CA GLY A 571 20.77 17.88 28.25
C GLY A 571 22.05 17.91 27.42
N GLU A 572 23.16 18.28 28.05
CA GLU A 572 24.40 18.69 27.37
C GLU A 572 25.13 17.53 26.67
N SER A 573 25.87 17.86 25.61
CA SER A 573 26.86 16.96 25.01
C SER A 573 28.09 16.81 25.91
N PRO A 574 28.73 15.64 25.90
CA PRO A 574 30.17 15.62 25.66
C PRO A 574 30.53 14.90 24.36
N ARG A 575 31.61 15.36 23.73
CA ARG A 575 32.27 14.67 22.61
C ARG A 575 33.01 13.44 23.13
N PHE A 576 33.19 12.44 22.27
CA PHE A 576 34.46 11.70 22.23
C PHE A 576 34.79 11.29 20.79
N ASP A 577 36.07 11.39 20.44
CA ASP A 577 36.59 11.14 19.09
C ASP A 577 36.96 9.65 18.88
N GLY A 578 37.26 9.28 17.63
CA GLY A 578 38.20 8.18 17.38
C GLY A 578 37.79 7.13 16.35
N THR A 579 38.30 7.31 15.12
CA THR A 579 38.89 6.24 14.27
C THR A 579 38.44 4.78 14.48
N SER A 580 37.79 4.20 13.47
CA SER A 580 38.51 3.36 12.49
C SER A 580 37.60 2.91 11.34
N THR A 581 38.20 2.66 10.19
CA THR A 581 37.53 2.23 8.96
C THR A 581 37.74 0.74 8.69
N ASP A 582 36.71 0.14 8.09
CA ASP A 582 36.81 -0.74 6.91
C ASP A 582 36.97 -2.29 7.00
N ILE A 583 36.65 -2.90 5.86
CA ILE A 583 37.07 -4.19 5.29
C ILE A 583 36.51 -5.50 5.91
N PHE A 584 35.46 -5.98 5.24
CA PHE A 584 35.26 -7.37 4.76
C PHE A 584 36.27 -8.45 5.18
N SER A 585 35.83 -9.41 6.01
CA SER A 585 35.98 -10.87 5.81
C SER A 585 35.34 -11.64 6.99
N GLY A 586 34.92 -12.91 6.88
CA GLY A 586 34.80 -13.76 5.68
C GLY A 586 34.52 -15.23 6.04
N PHE A 587 33.51 -15.83 5.39
CA PHE A 587 33.21 -17.27 5.27
C PHE A 587 34.15 -18.30 5.95
N SER A 588 33.63 -19.11 6.90
CA SER A 588 34.01 -20.54 7.03
C SER A 588 33.14 -21.40 7.99
N GLY A 589 32.15 -22.11 7.44
CA GLY A 589 31.75 -23.48 7.84
C GLY A 589 31.21 -23.77 9.27
N LYS A 590 30.66 -24.95 9.56
CA LYS A 590 30.40 -26.16 8.74
C LYS A 590 29.03 -26.78 9.09
N PHE A 591 28.51 -27.63 8.20
CA PHE A 591 27.33 -28.48 8.43
C PHE A 591 27.49 -29.44 9.63
N SER A 592 26.37 -29.77 10.26
CA SER A 592 26.12 -31.09 10.88
C SER A 592 24.60 -31.38 10.89
N VAL A 593 24.23 -32.66 10.72
CA VAL A 593 22.85 -33.09 10.46
C VAL A 593 22.37 -34.06 11.55
N PRO A 594 21.29 -33.74 12.28
CA PRO A 594 20.60 -34.71 13.15
C PRO A 594 19.73 -35.69 12.34
N ARG A 595 19.56 -36.91 12.87
CA ARG A 595 18.81 -38.00 12.21
C ARG A 595 17.29 -37.77 12.25
N PHE A 596 16.60 -38.09 11.15
CA PHE A 596 15.15 -38.25 11.14
C PHE A 596 14.73 -39.51 11.90
N GLY A 597 13.96 -39.34 12.99
CA GLY A 597 13.19 -40.42 13.61
C GLY A 597 11.79 -40.49 13.04
N ILE A 598 11.47 -41.51 12.24
CA ILE A 598 10.15 -41.65 11.61
C ILE A 598 9.13 -42.14 12.64
N ARG A 599 8.32 -41.22 13.18
CA ARG A 599 7.00 -41.56 13.76
C ARG A 599 5.91 -41.24 12.74
N SER A 600 5.09 -42.24 12.44
CA SER A 600 4.11 -42.21 11.34
C SER A 600 2.87 -41.36 11.67
N ALA A 601 3.01 -40.04 11.62
CA ALA A 601 1.85 -39.14 11.55
C ALA A 601 1.17 -39.27 10.17
N ARG A 602 -0.12 -39.65 10.15
CA ARG A 602 -0.92 -39.72 8.91
C ARG A 602 -1.09 -38.32 8.31
N ILE A 603 -0.31 -37.99 7.28
CA ILE A 603 -0.47 -36.74 6.52
C ILE A 603 -1.78 -36.81 5.73
N ARG A 604 -2.86 -36.27 6.31
CA ARG A 604 -4.14 -36.07 5.61
C ARG A 604 -4.01 -34.79 4.77
N PHE A 605 -3.60 -34.93 3.50
CA PHE A 605 -3.44 -33.82 2.54
C PHE A 605 -4.79 -33.18 2.17
N GLY A 606 -5.40 -32.45 3.12
CA GLY A 606 -6.48 -31.52 2.85
C GLY A 606 -5.91 -30.21 2.32
N ILE A 607 -5.99 -29.98 1.00
CA ILE A 607 -5.76 -28.65 0.44
C ILE A 607 -7.00 -27.80 0.82
N MET A 608 -6.95 -27.18 2.00
CA MET A 608 -8.03 -26.35 2.51
C MET A 608 -8.04 -24.99 1.81
N VAL A 609 -8.58 -24.98 0.59
CA VAL A 609 -8.77 -23.76 -0.19
C VAL A 609 -9.77 -22.86 0.55
N LYS A 610 -9.28 -21.76 1.17
CA LYS A 610 -10.16 -20.72 1.72
C LYS A 610 -11.10 -20.23 0.59
N LYS A 611 -12.40 -20.41 0.77
CA LYS A 611 -13.42 -19.80 -0.11
C LYS A 611 -13.31 -18.27 -0.02
N ASN A 612 -13.68 -17.58 -1.11
CA ASN A 612 -13.78 -16.12 -1.23
C ASN A 612 -12.47 -15.30 -1.40
N GLN A 613 -11.38 -15.92 -1.86
CA GLN A 613 -10.47 -15.23 -2.79
C GLN A 613 -10.58 -15.84 -4.19
N LEU A 614 -10.37 -15.04 -5.24
CA LEU A 614 -10.35 -15.56 -6.62
C LEU A 614 -9.14 -16.47 -6.82
N SER A 615 -9.38 -17.77 -6.65
CA SER A 615 -8.47 -18.92 -6.81
C SER A 615 -7.14 -18.60 -7.52
N PRO A 616 -5.97 -18.73 -6.85
CA PRO A 616 -4.64 -18.43 -7.41
C PRO A 616 -4.37 -19.10 -8.76
N TRP A 617 -5.00 -20.25 -9.00
CA TRP A 617 -5.02 -20.98 -10.27
C TRP A 617 -5.41 -20.12 -11.47
N LYS A 618 -6.27 -19.10 -11.33
CA LYS A 618 -6.62 -18.17 -12.41
C LYS A 618 -5.41 -17.37 -12.92
N GLY A 619 -4.54 -16.93 -12.01
CA GLY A 619 -3.28 -16.24 -12.36
C GLY A 619 -2.26 -17.17 -12.99
N VAL A 620 -2.12 -18.39 -12.44
CA VAL A 620 -1.20 -19.41 -12.96
C VAL A 620 -1.59 -19.89 -14.37
N VAL A 621 -2.88 -20.18 -14.60
CA VAL A 621 -3.38 -20.65 -15.91
C VAL A 621 -3.27 -19.55 -16.96
N SER A 622 -3.77 -18.34 -16.69
CA SER A 622 -3.69 -17.23 -17.66
C SER A 622 -2.24 -16.84 -17.98
N GLY A 623 -1.35 -16.79 -16.97
CA GLY A 623 0.08 -16.55 -17.17
C GLY A 623 0.76 -17.67 -17.97
N THR A 624 0.41 -18.93 -17.73
CA THR A 624 0.99 -20.08 -18.46
C THR A 624 0.54 -20.10 -19.93
N THR A 625 -0.75 -19.88 -20.21
CA THR A 625 -1.25 -19.80 -21.58
C THR A 625 -0.64 -18.62 -22.35
N ALA A 626 -0.50 -17.46 -21.70
CA ALA A 626 0.20 -16.31 -22.30
C ALA A 626 1.68 -16.60 -22.59
N ALA A 627 2.37 -17.29 -21.68
CA ALA A 627 3.77 -17.70 -21.86
C ALA A 627 3.95 -18.72 -22.99
N ILE A 628 3.03 -19.69 -23.14
CA ILE A 628 3.05 -20.67 -24.24
C ILE A 628 2.87 -19.96 -25.59
N LEU A 629 1.87 -19.08 -25.71
CA LEU A 629 1.62 -18.31 -26.94
C LEU A 629 2.80 -17.40 -27.31
N ALA A 630 3.38 -16.70 -26.32
CA ALA A 630 4.58 -15.90 -26.54
C ALA A 630 5.80 -16.76 -26.93
N ASN A 631 5.96 -17.96 -26.37
CA ASN A 631 7.05 -18.87 -26.72
C ASN A 631 6.89 -19.41 -28.15
N VAL A 632 5.68 -19.77 -28.58
CA VAL A 632 5.39 -20.18 -29.98
C VAL A 632 5.77 -19.08 -30.97
N LEU A 633 5.34 -17.83 -30.72
CA LEU A 633 5.63 -16.69 -31.60
C LEU A 633 7.13 -16.39 -31.74
N VAL A 634 7.91 -16.57 -30.67
CA VAL A 634 9.35 -16.25 -30.65
C VAL A 634 10.24 -17.49 -30.81
N TYR A 635 9.65 -18.67 -31.05
CA TYR A 635 10.38 -19.94 -31.16
C TYR A 635 11.49 -19.95 -32.23
N PRO A 636 11.31 -19.37 -33.43
CA PRO A 636 12.36 -19.31 -34.45
C PRO A 636 13.66 -18.60 -33.99
N LEU A 637 13.57 -17.65 -33.06
CA LEU A 637 14.77 -17.01 -32.48
C LEU A 637 15.45 -17.90 -31.42
N ASP A 638 14.72 -18.81 -30.78
CA ASP A 638 15.28 -19.71 -29.76
C ASP A 638 16.07 -20.85 -30.39
N ILE A 639 15.55 -21.49 -31.43
CA ILE A 639 16.28 -22.55 -32.16
C ILE A 639 17.52 -21.99 -32.86
N VAL A 640 17.44 -20.78 -33.43
CA VAL A 640 18.59 -20.07 -34.02
C VAL A 640 19.63 -19.74 -32.95
N LYS A 641 19.19 -19.25 -31.78
CA LYS A 641 20.08 -19.00 -30.63
C LYS A 641 20.78 -20.29 -30.19
N THR A 642 20.07 -21.39 -29.93
CA THR A 642 20.66 -22.61 -29.35
C THR A 642 21.57 -23.33 -30.36
N ARG A 643 21.17 -23.42 -31.64
CA ARG A 643 22.05 -23.92 -32.72
C ARG A 643 23.33 -23.05 -32.85
N LEU A 644 23.24 -21.72 -32.75
CA LEU A 644 24.42 -20.83 -32.74
C LEU A 644 25.32 -20.96 -31.50
N GLN A 645 24.76 -21.28 -30.34
CA GLN A 645 25.51 -21.44 -29.08
C GLN A 645 26.24 -22.79 -28.96
N VAL A 646 25.74 -23.82 -29.66
CA VAL A 646 26.32 -25.18 -29.62
C VAL A 646 27.30 -25.47 -30.78
N GLN A 647 27.30 -24.63 -31.83
CA GLN A 647 28.19 -24.79 -32.97
C GLN A 647 29.67 -24.49 -32.63
N VAL A 648 30.46 -25.55 -32.44
CA VAL A 648 31.93 -25.51 -32.45
C VAL A 648 32.45 -25.41 -33.89
N GLN A 649 33.05 -24.27 -34.23
CA GLN A 649 33.82 -24.09 -35.46
C GLN A 649 35.20 -24.75 -35.30
N GLN A 650 35.55 -25.63 -36.24
CA GLN A 650 36.88 -26.25 -36.35
C GLN A 650 37.95 -25.17 -36.60
N GLN A 651 39.06 -25.27 -35.88
CA GLN A 651 40.29 -24.53 -36.16
C GLN A 651 41.16 -25.41 -37.07
N GLU A 652 41.47 -24.99 -38.29
CA GLU A 652 42.44 -25.71 -39.13
C GLU A 652 43.81 -25.65 -38.45
N ARG A 653 44.25 -26.78 -37.86
CA ARG A 653 45.50 -26.86 -37.10
C ARG A 653 46.67 -26.87 -38.09
N ASN A 654 47.28 -25.70 -38.26
CA ASN A 654 48.29 -25.42 -39.26
C ASN A 654 49.65 -26.09 -38.94
N ASN A 655 49.70 -27.43 -39.04
CA ASN A 655 50.94 -28.20 -39.07
C ASN A 655 51.36 -28.38 -40.55
N GLY A 656 52.55 -27.89 -40.92
CA GLY A 656 53.08 -28.07 -42.27
C GLY A 656 53.42 -29.53 -42.56
N GLY A 657 52.86 -30.13 -43.62
CA GLY A 657 53.00 -31.56 -43.87
C GLY A 657 52.45 -32.08 -45.21
N LYS A 658 52.97 -31.58 -46.33
CA LYS A 658 52.75 -32.05 -47.73
C LYS A 658 51.29 -32.00 -48.26
N LYS A 659 51.20 -32.18 -49.59
CA LYS A 659 49.94 -32.23 -50.36
C LYS A 659 49.42 -33.66 -50.39
N ASP A 660 48.10 -33.80 -50.27
CA ASP A 660 47.19 -34.51 -51.18
C ASP A 660 45.75 -34.15 -50.75
N GLY A 661 44.69 -34.33 -51.55
CA GLY A 661 44.59 -34.82 -52.92
C GLY A 661 43.15 -34.64 -53.44
N ASP A 662 42.15 -34.85 -52.57
CA ASP A 662 40.72 -34.91 -52.98
C ASP A 662 39.72 -34.12 -52.12
N ASN A 663 40.11 -33.67 -50.91
CA ASN A 663 39.17 -33.13 -49.89
C ASN A 663 38.60 -31.71 -50.17
N LYS A 664 38.28 -31.36 -51.43
CA LYS A 664 37.67 -30.07 -51.80
C LYS A 664 36.14 -30.11 -51.79
N ALA A 665 35.53 -31.28 -51.98
CA ALA A 665 34.08 -31.48 -51.83
C ALA A 665 33.65 -31.44 -50.35
N ASP A 666 34.32 -32.18 -49.48
CA ASP A 666 33.94 -32.23 -48.06
C ASP A 666 34.27 -30.95 -47.29
N ARG A 667 35.33 -30.20 -47.66
CA ARG A 667 35.54 -28.85 -47.12
C ARG A 667 34.38 -27.90 -47.45
N ARG A 668 33.73 -28.03 -48.62
CA ARG A 668 32.52 -27.26 -48.95
C ARG A 668 31.33 -27.72 -48.10
N LYS A 669 31.05 -29.03 -48.01
CA LYS A 669 29.99 -29.58 -47.14
C LYS A 669 30.16 -29.17 -45.67
N MET A 670 31.39 -29.14 -45.14
CA MET A 670 31.69 -28.70 -43.77
C MET A 670 31.58 -27.19 -43.54
N GLN A 671 31.69 -26.36 -44.59
CA GLN A 671 31.47 -24.91 -44.49
C GLN A 671 29.99 -24.53 -44.62
N ASP A 672 29.21 -25.20 -45.48
CA ASP A 672 27.77 -24.95 -45.61
C ASP A 672 27.00 -25.18 -44.31
N GLY A 673 27.39 -26.21 -43.54
CA GLY A 673 26.78 -26.53 -42.24
C GLY A 673 27.13 -25.59 -41.08
N GLN A 674 27.94 -24.53 -41.29
CA GLN A 674 28.33 -23.60 -40.25
C GLN A 674 27.59 -22.26 -40.36
N TYR A 675 27.01 -21.81 -39.24
CA TYR A 675 26.33 -20.52 -39.15
C TYR A 675 27.30 -19.41 -38.74
N THR A 676 27.39 -18.39 -39.59
CA THR A 676 28.18 -17.17 -39.37
C THR A 676 27.45 -16.17 -38.45
N GLY A 677 26.13 -16.08 -38.56
CA GLY A 677 25.29 -15.19 -37.78
C GLY A 677 23.81 -15.59 -37.79
N ALA A 678 22.96 -14.78 -37.16
CA ALA A 678 21.54 -15.09 -36.98
C ALA A 678 20.74 -15.15 -38.29
N VAL A 679 20.99 -14.22 -39.22
CA VAL A 679 20.30 -14.17 -40.52
C VAL A 679 20.73 -15.34 -41.41
N ASP A 680 22.03 -15.65 -41.44
CA ASP A 680 22.59 -16.83 -42.12
C ASP A 680 22.01 -18.14 -41.58
N ALA A 681 21.84 -18.25 -40.25
CA ALA A 681 21.18 -19.40 -39.64
C ALA A 681 19.71 -19.54 -40.08
N ILE A 682 18.92 -18.45 -40.02
CA ILE A 682 17.52 -18.45 -40.48
C ILE A 682 17.46 -18.84 -41.97
N GLN A 683 18.30 -18.24 -42.81
CA GLN A 683 18.30 -18.46 -44.25
C GLN A 683 18.74 -19.89 -44.63
N LYS A 684 19.72 -20.48 -43.93
CA LYS A 684 20.14 -21.88 -44.12
C LYS A 684 19.06 -22.86 -43.66
N ILE A 685 18.48 -22.66 -42.47
CA ILE A 685 17.40 -23.53 -41.96
C ILE A 685 16.19 -23.48 -42.89
N LEU A 686 15.75 -22.30 -43.34
CA LEU A 686 14.65 -22.18 -44.31
C LEU A 686 14.94 -22.82 -45.68
N ARG A 687 16.21 -22.91 -46.10
CA ARG A 687 16.63 -23.55 -47.35
C ARG A 687 16.81 -25.08 -47.24
N GLN A 688 17.06 -25.60 -46.04
CA GLN A 688 17.32 -27.02 -45.78
C GLN A 688 16.09 -27.74 -45.22
N ASP A 689 15.51 -27.19 -44.16
CA ASP A 689 14.46 -27.79 -43.34
C ASP A 689 13.07 -27.11 -43.57
N GLY A 690 13.02 -26.08 -44.43
CA GLY A 690 11.82 -25.28 -44.68
C GLY A 690 11.32 -24.50 -43.45
N ILE A 691 10.03 -24.11 -43.46
CA ILE A 691 9.39 -23.43 -42.32
C ILE A 691 9.27 -24.36 -41.11
N SER A 692 9.03 -25.66 -41.33
CA SER A 692 8.96 -26.68 -40.28
C SER A 692 10.26 -26.75 -39.47
N GLY A 693 11.42 -26.62 -40.14
CA GLY A 693 12.73 -26.53 -39.51
C GLY A 693 12.83 -25.52 -38.38
N LEU A 694 12.25 -24.32 -38.54
CA LEU A 694 12.25 -23.26 -37.53
C LEU A 694 11.39 -23.57 -36.30
N TYR A 695 10.59 -24.64 -36.32
CA TYR A 695 9.73 -25.10 -35.22
C TYR A 695 10.09 -26.50 -34.71
N THR A 696 11.23 -27.05 -35.14
CA THR A 696 11.78 -28.34 -34.68
C THR A 696 11.98 -28.33 -33.15
N GLY A 697 11.30 -29.23 -32.43
CA GLY A 697 11.33 -29.28 -30.96
C GLY A 697 10.40 -28.30 -30.25
N LEU A 698 9.37 -27.75 -30.92
CA LEU A 698 8.39 -26.86 -30.28
C LEU A 698 7.64 -27.55 -29.13
N GLU A 699 7.24 -28.82 -29.29
CA GLU A 699 6.42 -29.56 -28.31
C GLU A 699 7.10 -29.68 -26.93
N SER A 700 8.39 -30.04 -26.89
CA SER A 700 9.17 -30.12 -25.65
C SER A 700 9.41 -28.77 -25.01
N SER A 701 9.46 -27.70 -25.81
CA SER A 701 9.53 -26.34 -25.30
C SER A 701 8.20 -25.85 -24.73
N ILE A 702 7.05 -26.24 -25.32
CA ILE A 702 5.72 -25.98 -24.77
C ILE A 702 5.53 -26.76 -23.45
N ALA A 703 5.83 -28.07 -23.44
CA ALA A 703 5.78 -28.90 -22.25
C ALA A 703 6.70 -28.35 -21.14
N GLY A 704 7.95 -27.99 -21.50
CA GLY A 704 8.90 -27.34 -20.59
C GLY A 704 8.40 -26.00 -20.05
N THR A 705 7.76 -25.17 -20.88
CA THR A 705 7.19 -23.88 -20.45
C THR A 705 6.03 -24.08 -19.47
N ALA A 706 5.13 -25.03 -19.75
CA ALA A 706 4.01 -25.37 -18.88
C ALA A 706 4.50 -25.90 -17.52
N SER A 707 5.39 -26.91 -17.53
CA SER A 707 5.97 -27.49 -16.33
C SER A 707 6.81 -26.50 -15.54
N MET A 708 7.54 -25.58 -16.20
CA MET A 708 8.36 -24.57 -15.54
C MET A 708 7.54 -23.52 -14.81
N ASN A 709 6.46 -23.02 -15.43
CA ASN A 709 5.56 -22.09 -14.75
C ASN A 709 4.90 -22.78 -13.53
N PHE A 710 4.35 -23.98 -13.70
CA PHE A 710 3.72 -24.74 -12.62
C PHE A 710 4.69 -25.02 -11.46
N ALA A 711 5.87 -25.59 -11.74
CA ALA A 711 6.86 -25.91 -10.72
C ALA A 711 7.42 -24.66 -10.01
N TYR A 712 7.60 -23.55 -10.73
CA TYR A 712 8.02 -22.29 -10.14
C TYR A 712 7.00 -21.75 -9.13
N PHE A 713 5.70 -21.70 -9.49
CA PHE A 713 4.67 -21.25 -8.56
C PHE A 713 4.51 -22.20 -7.37
N TYR A 714 4.50 -23.51 -7.59
CA TYR A 714 4.38 -24.51 -6.53
C TYR A 714 5.53 -24.43 -5.51
N TRP A 715 6.79 -24.47 -5.97
CA TRP A 715 7.93 -24.44 -5.05
C TRP A 715 8.16 -23.07 -4.42
N SER A 716 7.82 -21.97 -5.10
CA SER A 716 7.88 -20.62 -4.51
C SER A 716 6.77 -20.36 -3.48
N ALA A 717 5.66 -21.10 -3.52
CA ALA A 717 4.68 -21.11 -2.45
C ALA A 717 5.18 -21.98 -1.28
N ALA A 718 5.56 -23.22 -1.55
CA ALA A 718 6.04 -24.16 -0.53
C ALA A 718 7.24 -23.63 0.27
N ALA A 719 8.21 -22.97 -0.38
CA ALA A 719 9.36 -22.37 0.29
C ALA A 719 8.97 -21.24 1.27
N ARG A 720 7.94 -20.43 0.94
CA ARG A 720 7.43 -19.39 1.83
C ARG A 720 6.67 -19.99 3.01
N SER A 721 5.79 -20.96 2.77
CA SER A 721 5.04 -21.63 3.83
C SER A 721 5.96 -22.36 4.80
N ALA A 722 7.01 -23.04 4.31
CA ALA A 722 8.00 -23.70 5.16
C ALA A 722 8.81 -22.71 6.02
N TYR A 723 9.16 -21.53 5.48
CA TYR A 723 9.82 -20.46 6.23
C TYR A 723 8.91 -19.89 7.33
N GLN A 724 7.65 -19.58 7.00
CA GLN A 724 6.66 -19.07 7.96
C GLN A 724 6.39 -20.07 9.09
N GLN A 725 6.23 -21.35 8.76
CA GLN A 725 6.03 -22.43 9.74
C GLN A 725 7.29 -22.66 10.60
N GLY A 726 8.49 -22.46 10.04
CA GLY A 726 9.76 -22.51 10.76
C GLY A 726 9.91 -21.38 11.79
N LEU A 727 9.55 -20.15 11.43
CA LEU A 727 9.52 -19.01 12.35
C LEU A 727 8.56 -19.27 13.53
N GLN A 728 7.33 -19.69 13.23
CA GLN A 728 6.32 -20.01 14.26
C GLN A 728 6.76 -21.15 15.19
N TYR A 729 7.52 -22.13 14.71
CA TYR A 729 8.01 -23.24 15.52
C TYR A 729 9.20 -22.87 16.44
N TYR A 730 10.06 -21.92 16.01
CA TYR A 730 11.24 -21.51 16.77
C TYR A 730 11.06 -20.21 17.59
N GLY A 731 9.95 -19.48 17.43
CA GLY A 731 9.69 -18.25 18.18
C GLY A 731 10.64 -17.09 17.86
N ILE A 732 11.23 -17.09 16.66
CA ILE A 732 12.19 -16.07 16.22
C ILE A 732 11.45 -14.90 15.56
N GLU A 733 11.78 -13.67 15.94
CA GLU A 733 11.23 -12.46 15.30
C GLU A 733 11.61 -12.38 13.81
N ASP A 734 10.66 -11.98 12.97
CA ASP A 734 10.84 -12.00 11.51
C ASP A 734 11.69 -10.82 11.01
N PHE A 735 12.96 -11.09 10.72
CA PHE A 735 13.92 -10.08 10.27
C PHE A 735 13.49 -9.39 8.95
N ASN A 736 13.13 -8.10 9.06
CA ASN A 736 12.91 -7.22 7.92
C ASN A 736 14.20 -7.04 7.11
N SER A 737 14.31 -7.72 5.97
CA SER A 737 15.42 -7.52 5.03
C SER A 737 15.07 -7.85 3.60
N ILE A 738 15.58 -7.04 2.67
CA ILE A 738 15.61 -7.34 1.23
C ILE A 738 16.29 -8.70 0.94
N VAL A 739 17.22 -9.12 1.81
CA VAL A 739 17.90 -10.42 1.73
C VAL A 739 16.95 -11.60 1.96
N LYS A 740 15.88 -11.43 2.76
CA LYS A 740 14.85 -12.47 2.99
C LYS A 740 14.06 -12.75 1.71
N GLU A 741 13.52 -11.72 1.06
CA GLU A 741 12.75 -11.92 -0.18
C GLU A 741 13.62 -12.45 -1.33
N PHE A 742 14.86 -11.98 -1.48
CA PHE A 742 15.79 -12.59 -2.43
C PHE A 742 16.19 -14.02 -2.05
N GLY A 743 16.37 -14.33 -0.78
CA GLY A 743 16.68 -15.68 -0.29
C GLY A 743 15.55 -16.67 -0.52
N LEU A 744 14.31 -16.30 -0.21
CA LEU A 744 13.12 -17.12 -0.46
C LEU A 744 12.84 -17.28 -1.96
N GLY A 745 13.02 -16.21 -2.75
CA GLY A 745 12.97 -16.27 -4.21
C GLY A 745 14.04 -17.18 -4.81
N ALA A 746 15.27 -17.13 -4.29
CA ALA A 746 16.36 -18.00 -4.70
C ALA A 746 16.11 -19.47 -4.33
N ALA A 747 15.60 -19.74 -3.13
CA ALA A 747 15.26 -21.08 -2.68
C ALA A 747 14.13 -21.69 -3.53
N GLY A 748 13.03 -20.95 -3.76
CA GLY A 748 11.95 -21.38 -4.65
C GLY A 748 12.43 -21.60 -6.09
N GLY A 749 13.29 -20.71 -6.60
CA GLY A 749 13.92 -20.86 -7.92
C GLY A 749 14.82 -22.09 -8.02
N ALA A 750 15.65 -22.36 -7.01
CA ALA A 750 16.54 -23.52 -6.94
C ALA A 750 15.76 -24.85 -6.88
N LEU A 751 14.70 -24.91 -6.08
CA LEU A 751 13.79 -26.06 -6.02
C LEU A 751 13.09 -26.29 -7.38
N ALA A 752 12.63 -25.22 -8.04
CA ALA A 752 12.05 -25.32 -9.38
C ALA A 752 13.04 -25.85 -10.44
N GLN A 753 14.35 -25.63 -10.29
CA GLN A 753 15.36 -26.21 -11.19
C GLN A 753 15.45 -27.74 -11.10
N LEU A 754 15.07 -28.35 -9.97
CA LEU A 754 15.05 -29.83 -9.83
C LEU A 754 14.03 -30.46 -10.79
N CYS A 755 12.82 -29.90 -10.86
CA CYS A 755 11.76 -30.41 -11.74
C CYS A 755 11.93 -30.01 -13.21
N THR A 756 12.61 -28.89 -13.48
CA THR A 756 12.64 -28.29 -14.84
C THR A 756 13.92 -28.60 -15.64
N THR A 757 15.03 -28.96 -14.99
CA THR A 757 16.26 -29.31 -15.71
C THR A 757 16.09 -30.51 -16.67
N PRO A 758 15.42 -31.62 -16.31
CA PRO A 758 15.18 -32.75 -17.22
C PRO A 758 14.54 -32.35 -18.54
N ILE A 759 13.46 -31.57 -18.49
CA ILE A 759 12.73 -31.14 -19.68
C ILE A 759 13.57 -30.14 -20.51
N ALA A 760 14.35 -29.29 -19.84
CA ALA A 760 15.29 -28.39 -20.52
C ALA A 760 16.43 -29.15 -21.25
N VAL A 761 16.92 -30.29 -20.72
CA VAL A 761 17.89 -31.14 -21.43
C VAL A 761 17.26 -31.78 -22.67
N ILE A 762 16.07 -32.37 -22.54
CA ILE A 762 15.33 -32.99 -23.66
C ILE A 762 15.08 -31.95 -24.78
N ALA A 763 14.57 -30.77 -24.43
CA ALA A 763 14.32 -29.69 -25.39
C ALA A 763 15.61 -29.19 -26.06
N THR A 764 16.72 -29.06 -25.30
CA THR A 764 18.01 -28.63 -25.87
C THR A 764 18.58 -29.67 -26.84
N ARG A 765 18.42 -30.98 -26.57
CA ARG A 765 18.79 -32.02 -27.53
C ARG A 765 17.95 -31.90 -28.81
N GLN A 766 16.62 -31.87 -28.72
CA GLN A 766 15.76 -31.75 -29.92
C GLN A 766 16.06 -30.49 -30.75
N GLN A 767 16.24 -29.32 -30.12
CA GLN A 767 16.60 -28.08 -30.83
C GLN A 767 17.94 -28.15 -31.58
N THR A 768 18.87 -29.00 -31.13
CA THR A 768 20.23 -29.13 -31.69
C THR A 768 20.42 -30.34 -32.60
N CYS A 769 19.43 -31.23 -32.72
CA CYS A 769 19.37 -32.26 -33.75
C CYS A 769 19.18 -31.65 -35.16
N LYS A 770 19.66 -32.38 -36.18
CA LYS A 770 19.38 -32.11 -37.60
C LYS A 770 18.04 -32.72 -38.00
N ALA A 771 17.38 -32.21 -39.04
CA ALA A 771 16.04 -32.66 -39.44
C ALA A 771 15.94 -34.17 -39.75
N GLU A 772 17.01 -34.79 -40.25
CA GLU A 772 17.08 -36.24 -40.53
C GLU A 772 17.00 -37.07 -39.23
N ASP A 773 17.70 -36.64 -38.16
CA ASP A 773 17.68 -37.28 -36.84
C ASP A 773 16.44 -36.91 -36.00
N CYS A 774 15.82 -35.75 -36.26
CA CYS A 774 14.93 -35.10 -35.30
C CYS A 774 13.44 -35.53 -35.37
N LYS A 775 13.15 -36.68 -35.97
CA LYS A 775 11.79 -37.28 -35.92
C LYS A 775 11.46 -37.95 -34.58
N GLN A 776 12.41 -37.95 -33.63
CA GLN A 776 12.27 -38.61 -32.34
C GLN A 776 11.35 -37.86 -31.38
N SER A 777 10.40 -38.60 -30.80
CA SER A 777 9.48 -38.16 -29.76
C SER A 777 10.23 -37.73 -28.49
N MET A 778 9.60 -36.91 -27.64
CA MET A 778 10.18 -36.49 -26.35
C MET A 778 10.61 -37.68 -25.47
N TRP A 779 9.80 -38.75 -25.47
CA TRP A 779 10.06 -39.97 -24.72
C TRP A 779 11.28 -40.75 -25.25
N GLU A 780 11.44 -40.80 -26.57
CA GLU A 780 12.58 -41.45 -27.22
C GLU A 780 13.87 -40.66 -26.96
N THR A 781 13.81 -39.32 -27.01
CA THR A 781 14.92 -38.45 -26.60
C THR A 781 15.26 -38.62 -25.12
N MET A 782 14.26 -38.79 -24.24
CA MET A 782 14.50 -39.09 -22.83
C MET A 782 15.18 -40.45 -22.64
N MET A 783 14.74 -41.48 -23.37
CA MET A 783 15.35 -42.81 -23.30
C MET A 783 16.78 -42.80 -23.88
N GLU A 784 17.07 -42.04 -24.94
CA GLU A 784 18.45 -41.83 -25.43
C GLU A 784 19.36 -41.22 -24.35
N ILE A 785 18.82 -40.32 -23.51
CA ILE A 785 19.57 -39.77 -22.37
C ILE A 785 19.79 -40.86 -21.30
N VAL A 786 18.75 -41.58 -20.91
CA VAL A 786 18.80 -42.58 -19.82
C VAL A 786 19.59 -43.84 -20.21
N GLN A 787 19.72 -44.15 -21.50
CA GLN A 787 20.54 -45.25 -22.04
C GLN A 787 22.00 -44.86 -22.30
N SER A 788 22.36 -43.57 -22.21
CA SER A 788 23.75 -43.10 -22.30
C SER A 788 24.53 -43.31 -20.99
N GLU A 789 25.87 -43.17 -21.03
CA GLU A 789 26.78 -43.51 -19.91
C GLU A 789 26.43 -42.84 -18.56
N ASP A 790 25.77 -41.69 -18.55
CA ASP A 790 25.32 -40.98 -17.34
C ASP A 790 24.07 -41.59 -16.67
N GLY A 791 23.36 -42.48 -17.37
CA GLY A 791 22.05 -42.98 -16.98
C GLY A 791 21.04 -41.87 -16.70
N TRP A 792 20.20 -42.08 -15.69
CA TRP A 792 19.24 -41.10 -15.18
C TRP A 792 19.86 -39.75 -14.79
N SER A 793 21.16 -39.70 -14.42
CA SER A 793 21.81 -38.44 -14.05
C SER A 793 22.04 -37.50 -15.24
N GLY A 794 22.04 -38.05 -16.47
CA GLY A 794 22.15 -37.27 -17.71
C GLY A 794 21.03 -36.24 -17.89
N LEU A 795 19.86 -36.48 -17.31
CA LEU A 795 18.72 -35.55 -17.31
C LEU A 795 18.96 -34.28 -16.47
N TRP A 796 19.87 -34.31 -15.49
CA TRP A 796 20.23 -33.12 -14.68
C TRP A 796 21.51 -32.43 -15.16
N ARG A 797 21.96 -32.71 -16.39
CA ARG A 797 23.08 -31.97 -17.00
C ARG A 797 22.77 -30.47 -17.08
N GLY A 798 23.77 -29.67 -16.70
CA GLY A 798 23.63 -28.23 -16.51
C GLY A 798 23.02 -27.78 -15.18
N PHE A 799 22.51 -28.66 -14.30
CA PHE A 799 21.85 -28.26 -13.04
C PHE A 799 22.71 -27.33 -12.15
N LYS A 800 24.01 -27.62 -11.99
CA LYS A 800 24.94 -26.75 -11.25
C LYS A 800 25.04 -25.34 -11.85
N VAL A 801 24.89 -25.20 -13.17
CA VAL A 801 24.88 -23.91 -13.87
C VAL A 801 23.53 -23.23 -13.73
N ASN A 802 22.43 -23.99 -13.80
CA ASN A 802 21.08 -23.49 -13.55
C ASN A 802 20.96 -22.85 -12.16
N LEU A 803 21.52 -23.48 -11.12
CA LEU A 803 21.55 -22.92 -9.76
C LEU A 803 22.28 -21.56 -9.69
N ILE A 804 23.44 -21.44 -10.34
CA ILE A 804 24.17 -20.16 -10.41
C ILE A 804 23.33 -19.11 -11.18
N LEU A 805 22.67 -19.52 -12.27
CA LEU A 805 21.83 -18.64 -13.09
C LEU A 805 20.55 -18.13 -12.37
N VAL A 806 20.17 -18.69 -11.22
CA VAL A 806 19.12 -18.13 -10.34
C VAL A 806 19.48 -16.72 -9.85
N ILE A 807 20.74 -16.29 -9.91
CA ILE A 807 21.16 -14.92 -9.58
C ILE A 807 20.77 -13.87 -10.63
N ASN A 808 20.43 -14.27 -11.87
CA ASN A 808 20.21 -13.33 -12.98
C ASN A 808 19.10 -12.27 -12.70
N PRO A 809 17.94 -12.60 -12.11
CA PRO A 809 16.96 -11.60 -11.66
C PRO A 809 17.51 -10.63 -10.61
N MET A 810 18.41 -11.07 -9.72
CA MET A 810 19.04 -10.20 -8.71
C MET A 810 19.99 -9.19 -9.38
N ILE A 811 20.81 -9.64 -10.33
CA ILE A 811 21.67 -8.76 -11.14
C ILE A 811 20.79 -7.77 -11.94
N THR A 812 19.72 -8.25 -12.57
CA THR A 812 18.77 -7.41 -13.31
C THR A 812 18.19 -6.30 -12.42
N TYR A 813 17.75 -6.63 -11.20
CA TYR A 813 17.24 -5.66 -10.25
C TYR A 813 18.32 -4.69 -9.74
N GLY A 814 19.50 -5.18 -9.36
CA GLY A 814 20.61 -4.35 -8.89
C GLY A 814 21.08 -3.35 -9.96
N VAL A 815 21.23 -3.81 -11.20
CA VAL A 815 21.59 -2.95 -12.34
C VAL A 815 20.45 -1.97 -12.67
N TYR A 816 19.19 -2.37 -12.58
CA TYR A 816 18.05 -1.44 -12.73
C TYR A 816 18.10 -0.31 -11.69
N GLN A 817 18.32 -0.63 -10.41
CA GLN A 817 18.41 0.38 -9.35
C GLN A 817 19.64 1.28 -9.52
N TRP A 818 20.78 0.73 -9.94
CA TRP A 818 21.99 1.50 -10.25
C TRP A 818 21.78 2.46 -11.43
N LEU A 819 21.23 1.99 -12.55
CA LEU A 819 20.88 2.82 -13.71
C LEU A 819 19.89 3.93 -13.33
N ARG A 820 18.86 3.60 -12.54
CA ARG A 820 17.87 4.57 -12.05
C ARG A 820 18.51 5.64 -11.18
N GLY A 821 19.38 5.26 -10.25
CA GLY A 821 20.14 6.18 -9.40
C GLY A 821 21.07 7.09 -10.20
N GLY A 822 21.81 6.53 -11.16
CA GLY A 822 22.69 7.29 -12.06
C GLY A 822 21.95 8.30 -12.91
N LEU A 823 20.78 7.95 -13.47
CA LEU A 823 19.97 8.84 -14.29
C LEU A 823 19.36 9.99 -13.47
N VAL A 824 18.94 9.72 -12.22
CA VAL A 824 18.54 10.76 -11.27
C VAL A 824 19.70 11.69 -10.90
N GLY A 825 20.92 11.16 -10.77
CA GLY A 825 22.14 11.95 -10.56
C GLY A 825 22.47 12.85 -11.76
N LEU A 826 22.40 12.32 -12.99
CA LEU A 826 22.71 13.06 -14.21
C LEU A 826 21.70 14.21 -14.46
N LYS A 827 20.41 13.95 -14.23
CA LYS A 827 19.35 14.97 -14.27
C LYS A 827 19.50 16.04 -13.17
N LYS A 828 20.35 15.80 -12.16
CA LYS A 828 20.70 16.80 -11.14
C LYS A 828 21.82 17.77 -11.59
N GLN A 829 22.50 17.49 -12.71
CA GLN A 829 23.52 18.36 -13.30
C GLN A 829 23.04 19.06 -14.59
N LEU A 830 22.26 18.40 -15.44
CA LEU A 830 21.60 19.06 -16.56
C LEU A 830 20.20 19.53 -16.15
N GLY A 831 20.07 20.83 -15.94
CA GLY A 831 18.76 21.48 -15.79
C GLY A 831 17.94 21.39 -17.07
N SER A 832 16.63 21.25 -16.92
CA SER A 832 15.63 20.99 -17.98
C SER A 832 15.65 19.59 -18.61
N VAL A 833 14.65 18.79 -18.23
CA VAL A 833 13.65 18.11 -19.09
C VAL A 833 12.89 17.13 -18.20
N ASP A 834 11.56 17.21 -18.18
CA ASP A 834 10.69 16.39 -17.33
C ASP A 834 10.04 15.17 -18.01
N ALA A 835 9.36 14.36 -17.20
CA ALA A 835 8.73 13.06 -17.53
C ALA A 835 9.68 11.90 -17.90
N PHE A 836 9.94 10.98 -16.94
CA PHE A 836 10.43 9.61 -17.25
C PHE A 836 10.21 8.57 -16.12
N CYS A 837 10.97 8.63 -15.03
CA CYS A 837 11.28 7.46 -14.19
C CYS A 837 10.27 7.10 -13.07
N SER A 838 8.97 7.03 -13.41
CA SER A 838 7.89 6.58 -12.52
C SER A 838 7.36 5.18 -12.89
N CYS A 839 8.26 4.19 -12.92
CA CYS A 839 7.89 2.78 -13.10
C CYS A 839 8.79 1.86 -12.25
N SER A 840 8.57 1.87 -10.93
CA SER A 840 8.79 0.66 -10.12
C SER A 840 7.76 -0.40 -10.54
N ILE A 841 8.14 -1.67 -10.56
CA ILE A 841 7.38 -2.80 -11.15
C ILE A 841 5.89 -2.79 -10.70
N PRO A 842 4.92 -2.52 -11.60
CA PRO A 842 3.51 -2.66 -11.29
C PRO A 842 3.06 -4.12 -11.46
N SER A 843 2.27 -4.63 -10.50
CA SER A 843 1.21 -5.57 -10.89
C SER A 843 0.09 -4.76 -11.55
N CYS A 844 -0.44 -5.28 -12.65
CA CYS A 844 -1.23 -4.54 -13.63
C CYS A 844 -2.45 -3.82 -13.04
N GLU A 845 -2.58 -2.52 -13.37
CA GLU A 845 -3.90 -1.93 -13.59
C GLU A 845 -3.84 -0.86 -14.71
N ASN A 846 -4.83 -0.92 -15.61
CA ASN A 846 -5.21 0.10 -16.60
C ASN A 846 -4.16 0.60 -17.63
N ALA A 847 -3.92 -0.21 -18.67
CA ALA A 847 -3.27 0.24 -19.91
C ALA A 847 -4.22 1.08 -20.79
N ALA A 848 -4.21 2.41 -20.61
CA ALA A 848 -5.02 3.36 -21.40
C ALA A 848 -4.26 4.66 -21.74
N ASN A 849 -3.34 4.57 -22.70
CA ASN A 849 -3.09 5.51 -23.82
C ASN A 849 -1.66 5.35 -24.34
N ALA A 850 -1.50 5.10 -25.65
CA ALA A 850 -0.23 5.30 -26.32
C ALA A 850 0.07 6.81 -26.47
N ASN A 851 1.34 7.19 -26.29
CA ASN A 851 2.06 8.35 -26.86
C ASN A 851 3.18 8.89 -25.94
N ASN A 852 3.22 8.50 -24.66
CA ASN A 852 4.39 8.74 -23.80
C ASN A 852 5.39 7.58 -23.92
N PHE A 853 6.67 7.91 -24.10
CA PHE A 853 7.78 6.96 -24.12
C PHE A 853 8.09 6.48 -22.69
N ASP A 854 7.91 5.18 -22.41
CA ASP A 854 8.11 4.63 -21.05
C ASP A 854 9.58 4.30 -20.76
N TRP A 855 10.20 5.08 -19.86
CA TRP A 855 11.60 4.89 -19.46
C TRP A 855 11.73 3.78 -18.41
N GLY A 856 10.65 3.34 -17.75
CA GLY A 856 10.63 2.10 -16.96
C GLY A 856 10.89 0.88 -17.83
N LEU A 857 10.20 0.76 -18.97
CA LEU A 857 10.42 -0.28 -19.97
C LEU A 857 11.85 -0.22 -20.54
N VAL A 858 12.37 0.96 -20.90
CA VAL A 858 13.73 1.10 -21.44
C VAL A 858 14.81 0.72 -20.42
N LEU A 859 14.72 1.20 -19.17
CA LEU A 859 15.68 0.86 -18.11
C LEU A 859 15.57 -0.62 -17.67
N GLY A 860 14.35 -1.17 -17.66
CA GLY A 860 14.11 -2.60 -17.43
C GLY A 860 14.67 -3.49 -18.55
N ALA A 861 14.57 -3.06 -19.81
CA ALA A 861 15.20 -3.74 -20.93
C ALA A 861 16.74 -3.65 -20.86
N LEU A 862 17.29 -2.46 -20.59
CA LEU A 862 18.74 -2.23 -20.52
C LEU A 862 19.40 -3.01 -19.37
N SER A 863 18.80 -3.02 -18.18
CA SER A 863 19.29 -3.81 -17.04
C SER A 863 19.24 -5.32 -17.32
N LYS A 864 18.17 -5.82 -17.96
CA LYS A 864 18.04 -7.21 -18.41
C LYS A 864 19.08 -7.58 -19.47
N VAL A 865 19.44 -6.65 -20.36
CA VAL A 865 20.54 -6.82 -21.33
C VAL A 865 21.90 -6.89 -20.63
N LEU A 866 22.20 -5.98 -19.70
CA LEU A 866 23.47 -5.97 -18.97
C LEU A 866 23.64 -7.22 -18.08
N ALA A 867 22.59 -7.62 -17.35
CA ALA A 867 22.57 -8.87 -16.59
C ALA A 867 22.69 -10.11 -17.48
N THR A 868 22.11 -10.06 -18.69
CA THR A 868 22.31 -11.11 -19.70
C THR A 868 23.76 -11.16 -20.16
N ILE A 869 24.40 -10.03 -20.51
CA ILE A 869 25.81 -9.98 -20.93
C ILE A 869 26.73 -10.57 -19.85
N ALA A 870 26.53 -10.19 -18.58
CA ALA A 870 27.30 -10.72 -17.46
C ALA A 870 27.14 -12.23 -17.26
N THR A 871 25.96 -12.78 -17.51
CA THR A 871 25.66 -14.22 -17.33
C THR A 871 25.83 -15.06 -18.60
N HIS A 872 26.00 -14.44 -19.78
CA HIS A 872 25.98 -15.12 -21.07
C HIS A 872 27.01 -16.25 -21.24
N PRO A 873 28.27 -16.15 -20.75
CA PRO A 873 29.22 -17.26 -20.80
C PRO A 873 28.71 -18.53 -20.08
N LEU A 874 27.99 -18.38 -18.97
CA LEU A 874 27.35 -19.50 -18.26
C LEU A 874 26.13 -20.05 -19.04
N ILE A 875 25.43 -19.21 -19.79
CA ILE A 875 24.30 -19.63 -20.64
C ILE A 875 24.81 -20.43 -21.86
N VAL A 876 25.93 -20.04 -22.47
CA VAL A 876 26.62 -20.84 -23.50
C VAL A 876 27.13 -22.16 -22.90
N ALA A 877 27.79 -22.11 -21.74
CA ALA A 877 28.26 -23.31 -21.07
C ALA A 877 27.12 -24.27 -20.67
N LYS A 878 25.94 -23.75 -20.29
CA LYS A 878 24.71 -24.54 -20.11
C LYS A 878 24.31 -25.24 -21.41
N ALA A 879 24.14 -24.51 -22.52
CA ALA A 879 23.71 -25.07 -23.79
C ALA A 879 24.64 -26.21 -24.27
N MET A 880 25.95 -26.02 -24.12
CA MET A 880 27.00 -27.01 -24.43
C MET A 880 27.05 -28.22 -23.49
N LEU A 881 26.48 -28.13 -22.28
CA LEU A 881 26.33 -29.27 -21.35
C LEU A 881 25.04 -30.07 -21.60
N GLN A 882 24.02 -29.44 -22.19
CA GLN A 882 22.68 -30.03 -22.38
C GLN A 882 22.47 -30.62 -23.79
N SER A 883 23.27 -30.19 -24.78
CA SER A 883 23.32 -30.74 -26.14
C SER A 883 24.19 -32.01 -26.24
N LYS A 884 24.24 -32.63 -27.43
CA LYS A 884 25.19 -33.71 -27.74
C LYS A 884 26.62 -33.13 -27.84
N PRO A 885 27.67 -33.88 -27.42
CA PRO A 885 29.03 -33.36 -27.41
C PRO A 885 29.55 -33.00 -28.80
N PRO A 886 30.44 -31.98 -28.91
CA PRO A 886 30.98 -31.56 -30.20
C PRO A 886 31.85 -32.66 -30.81
N PRO A 887 31.86 -32.83 -32.15
CA PRO A 887 32.49 -33.97 -32.82
C PRO A 887 34.00 -34.08 -32.55
N GLN A 888 34.67 -32.97 -32.24
CA GLN A 888 36.09 -32.91 -31.85
C GLN A 888 36.41 -33.62 -30.52
N ARG A 889 35.40 -34.05 -29.76
CA ARG A 889 35.55 -34.84 -28.52
C ARG A 889 35.19 -36.33 -28.70
N ASN A 890 34.97 -36.81 -29.92
CA ASN A 890 34.69 -38.23 -30.22
C ASN A 890 33.58 -38.84 -29.34
N GLY A 891 32.48 -38.12 -29.13
CA GLY A 891 31.37 -38.55 -28.27
C GLY A 891 31.57 -38.31 -26.76
N VAL A 892 32.77 -37.93 -26.30
CA VAL A 892 33.04 -37.72 -24.87
C VAL A 892 32.41 -36.41 -24.37
N PRO A 893 31.45 -36.46 -23.42
CA PRO A 893 30.76 -35.29 -22.90
C PRO A 893 31.65 -34.42 -22.00
N PHE A 894 31.22 -33.18 -21.75
CA PHE A 894 31.84 -32.29 -20.76
C PHE A 894 31.34 -32.61 -19.34
N ARG A 895 32.25 -32.70 -18.37
CA ARG A 895 31.95 -33.03 -16.97
C ARG A 895 31.49 -31.83 -16.14
N GLY A 896 31.73 -30.60 -16.62
CA GLY A 896 31.34 -29.38 -15.93
C GLY A 896 31.54 -28.11 -16.76
N PHE A 897 30.92 -27.01 -16.32
CA PHE A 897 30.95 -25.74 -17.06
C PHE A 897 32.34 -25.11 -17.12
N THR A 898 33.19 -25.34 -16.12
CA THR A 898 34.59 -24.91 -16.12
C THR A 898 35.39 -25.57 -17.25
N GLU A 899 35.14 -26.86 -17.53
CA GLU A 899 35.74 -27.57 -18.65
C GLU A 899 35.29 -26.98 -20.00
N VAL A 900 33.98 -26.65 -20.14
CA VAL A 900 33.45 -25.99 -21.34
C VAL A 900 34.07 -24.62 -21.55
N LEU A 901 34.09 -23.77 -20.51
CA LEU A 901 34.65 -22.42 -20.59
C LEU A 901 36.13 -22.45 -20.97
N LEU A 902 36.92 -23.32 -20.34
CA LEU A 902 38.34 -23.50 -20.66
C LEU A 902 38.56 -24.07 -22.07
N TYR A 903 37.73 -25.01 -22.52
CA TYR A 903 37.77 -25.54 -23.89
C TYR A 903 37.52 -24.44 -24.93
N ILE A 904 36.49 -23.61 -24.72
CA ILE A 904 36.19 -22.47 -25.61
C ILE A 904 37.34 -21.45 -25.56
N MET A 905 37.76 -21.01 -24.37
CA MET A 905 38.85 -20.02 -24.26
C MET A 905 40.16 -20.49 -24.92
N LYS A 906 40.50 -21.79 -24.81
CA LYS A 906 41.75 -22.35 -25.34
C LYS A 906 41.73 -22.59 -26.86
N ASN A 907 40.62 -23.10 -27.40
CA ASN A 907 40.55 -23.54 -28.80
C ASN A 907 39.86 -22.51 -29.71
N GLU A 908 39.18 -21.52 -29.14
CA GLU A 908 38.11 -20.78 -29.83
C GLU A 908 38.11 -19.26 -29.56
N GLY A 909 38.83 -18.83 -28.52
CA GLY A 909 38.98 -17.41 -28.14
C GLY A 909 37.80 -16.87 -27.33
N ILE A 910 38.09 -15.84 -26.50
CA ILE A 910 37.13 -15.28 -25.54
C ILE A 910 35.85 -14.73 -26.20
N HIS A 911 35.93 -14.21 -27.43
CA HIS A 911 34.77 -13.70 -28.16
C HIS A 911 33.69 -14.76 -28.44
N ARG A 912 34.05 -16.05 -28.58
CA ARG A 912 33.05 -17.09 -28.87
C ARG A 912 32.15 -17.38 -27.66
N LEU A 913 32.58 -17.04 -26.43
CA LEU A 913 31.72 -17.06 -25.24
C LEU A 913 30.50 -16.14 -25.36
N TYR A 914 30.49 -15.19 -26.29
CA TYR A 914 29.39 -14.27 -26.57
C TYR A 914 28.60 -14.61 -27.85
N LYS A 915 28.85 -15.75 -28.51
CA LYS A 915 28.06 -16.19 -29.67
C LYS A 915 26.60 -16.43 -29.24
N GLY A 916 25.66 -16.09 -30.13
CA GLY A 916 24.20 -16.17 -29.86
C GLY A 916 23.62 -15.05 -28.96
N LEU A 917 24.44 -14.09 -28.48
CA LEU A 917 23.95 -12.99 -27.64
C LEU A 917 22.88 -12.13 -28.32
N ILE A 918 23.05 -11.79 -29.60
CA ILE A 918 22.10 -10.93 -30.34
C ILE A 918 20.70 -11.59 -30.44
N PRO A 919 20.54 -12.84 -30.94
CA PRO A 919 19.28 -13.58 -30.84
C PRO A 919 18.68 -13.63 -29.43
N GLN A 920 19.51 -13.78 -28.41
CA GLN A 920 19.06 -13.87 -27.02
C GLN A 920 18.52 -12.54 -26.48
N ILE A 921 19.13 -11.41 -26.86
CA ILE A 921 18.63 -10.06 -26.53
C ILE A 921 17.31 -9.79 -27.26
N VAL A 922 17.23 -10.07 -28.56
CA VAL A 922 16.01 -9.86 -29.35
C VAL A 922 14.87 -10.75 -28.84
N LYS A 923 15.12 -12.03 -28.54
CA LYS A 923 14.14 -12.91 -27.85
C LYS A 923 13.74 -12.30 -26.50
N GLY A 924 14.70 -11.84 -25.70
CA GLY A 924 14.48 -11.29 -24.36
C GLY A 924 13.60 -10.02 -24.34
N PHE A 925 13.64 -9.23 -25.42
CA PHE A 925 12.81 -8.05 -25.64
C PHE A 925 11.43 -8.42 -26.21
N MET A 926 11.38 -9.22 -27.30
CA MET A 926 10.12 -9.64 -27.93
C MET A 926 9.22 -10.44 -26.98
N VAL A 927 9.78 -11.39 -26.21
CA VAL A 927 9.00 -12.14 -25.21
C VAL A 927 8.46 -11.21 -24.13
N GLN A 928 9.20 -10.17 -23.72
CA GLN A 928 8.72 -9.22 -22.71
C GLN A 928 7.52 -8.41 -23.24
N GLY A 929 7.64 -7.83 -24.45
CA GLY A 929 6.57 -7.06 -25.07
C GLY A 929 5.33 -7.90 -25.34
N LEU A 930 5.49 -9.07 -25.98
CA LEU A 930 4.38 -10.00 -26.25
C LEU A 930 3.72 -10.50 -24.97
N MET A 931 4.48 -10.83 -23.93
CA MET A 931 3.92 -11.29 -22.65
C MET A 931 3.07 -10.19 -21.97
N MET A 932 3.48 -8.92 -22.05
CA MET A 932 2.66 -7.82 -21.53
C MET A 932 1.39 -7.60 -22.38
N MET A 933 1.53 -7.51 -23.71
CA MET A 933 0.39 -7.34 -24.62
C MET A 933 -0.64 -8.48 -24.58
N LEU A 934 -0.18 -9.73 -24.40
CA LEU A 934 -1.04 -10.91 -24.34
C LEU A 934 -1.69 -11.12 -22.97
N LYS A 935 -0.98 -10.84 -21.86
CA LYS A 935 -1.50 -11.03 -20.50
C LYS A 935 -2.83 -10.29 -20.30
N GLU A 936 -2.89 -9.03 -20.68
CA GLU A 936 -4.07 -8.17 -20.49
C GLU A 936 -5.26 -8.67 -21.32
N ARG A 937 -5.05 -8.96 -22.61
CA ARG A 937 -6.09 -9.47 -23.51
C ARG A 937 -6.59 -10.86 -23.13
N LEU A 938 -5.71 -11.75 -22.67
CA LEU A 938 -6.07 -13.12 -22.29
C LEU A 938 -6.79 -13.17 -20.94
N VAL A 939 -6.39 -12.36 -19.94
CA VAL A 939 -7.14 -12.24 -18.68
C VAL A 939 -8.55 -11.71 -18.94
N PHE A 940 -8.70 -10.65 -19.74
CA PHE A 940 -10.01 -10.10 -20.10
C PHE A 940 -10.87 -11.14 -20.85
N SER A 941 -10.31 -11.83 -21.84
CA SER A 941 -11.03 -12.85 -22.62
C SER A 941 -11.43 -14.06 -21.77
N PHE A 942 -10.57 -14.51 -20.85
CA PHE A 942 -10.87 -15.62 -19.95
C PHE A 942 -11.98 -15.27 -18.95
N VAL A 943 -11.98 -14.05 -18.39
CA VAL A 943 -13.10 -13.56 -17.55
C VAL A 943 -14.41 -13.49 -18.35
N ARG A 944 -14.36 -13.09 -19.63
CA ARG A 944 -15.53 -13.07 -20.53
C ARG A 944 -16.04 -14.48 -20.83
N LEU A 945 -15.13 -15.43 -21.10
CA LEU A 945 -15.46 -16.83 -21.35
C LEU A 945 -16.07 -17.52 -20.11
N CYS A 946 -15.50 -17.32 -18.92
CA CYS A 946 -16.07 -17.86 -17.68
C CYS A 946 -17.45 -17.26 -17.35
N ARG A 947 -17.70 -15.98 -17.67
CA ARG A 947 -19.05 -15.40 -17.57
C ARG A 947 -20.01 -16.03 -18.58
N SER A 948 -19.56 -16.28 -19.81
CA SER A 948 -20.32 -16.95 -20.87
C SER A 948 -20.55 -18.46 -20.67
N LEU A 949 -20.03 -19.05 -19.59
CA LEU A 949 -20.23 -20.46 -19.20
C LEU A 949 -20.94 -20.58 -17.83
N CYS A 950 -21.37 -19.46 -17.25
CA CYS A 950 -22.20 -19.38 -16.05
C CYS A 950 -23.56 -18.69 -16.32
N TYR A 951 -23.87 -18.46 -17.61
CA TYR A 951 -25.18 -18.18 -18.19
C TYR A 951 -25.50 -19.33 -19.16
#